data_AF-A0A150GFI8-F1
#
_entry.id   AF-A0A150GFI8-F1
#
_cell.length_a   1.000
_cell.length_b   1.000
_cell.length_c   1.000
_cell.angle_alpha   90.00
_cell.angle_beta   90.00
_cell.angle_gamma   90.00
#
_symmetry.space_group_name_H-M   'P 1'
#
loop_
_entity.id
_entity.type
_entity.pdbx_description
1 polymer ?
#
loop_
_entity_poly.entity_id
_entity_poly.type
_entity_poly.pdbx_seq_one_letter_code
_entity_poly.pdbx_strand_id
1 'polypeptide(L)'
;MGPLLAVADTNAAVDNIVEGLAGRGVRVVRLGPAAKARDSLRHLSLEAQAEATPAGRKAAAARDAALQRQERWREGRALGGDPTATLAAAEARSQLEAAESALREAAVGVVARAEVVVCTCTAAGDSLLEGRPWRCVVVDEASQATEPSVLVALTRGSAFVVMAGDPRQLPPTVLSEEAAAQGLGVTLFERVAGEGGVLPLLLDTQYRMHPDISAFPSAFFYGGRLRDGVEAADKPVPRGFRWPQPGRPLALLSVTGGREETSGGAPEMAAAAAATAPAVLRPRGAGGATPEAAPGPASGFGSASGDRSSYRNQAEAALALAVTHQLLAAGDVSSAAILTPYRGQVRLIESLMRGRGLDAAWAARGAEVAVSTVDGYQGREADVVVFSAVRANDRGAVGFLSDPRRMNVAITRPRRGLVVLADTDTLTRGSRDWATYVKWARSQGVVAADRQLIDAQAVLSAAGGGPGAADAAALLSSEDDEAGGAASGNQAAAAAATAAVAAAAERSGDALAADGAATAATPTTVGAASVAKRSRGGSRIRRATVGSSDSDSGEHDSTMSAVSVTSSTASDSEAAATADAAASTGKGKGKGRDRSKAVEAAPPAAAESAVADDGGGTAAGDAAAGVAPKRGRSRTRAKAGE
;
A
#
# COMPACT_ATOMS: atom_id res chain seq x y z
N MET A 1 1.39 -10.88 26.84
CA MET A 1 1.17 -11.62 25.58
C MET A 1 2.52 -11.91 24.93
N GLY A 2 2.59 -12.74 23.89
CA GLY A 2 3.77 -12.74 23.00
C GLY A 2 3.71 -11.57 21.99
N PRO A 3 4.79 -11.31 21.22
CA PRO A 3 4.75 -10.40 20.09
C PRO A 3 3.61 -10.69 19.10
N LEU A 4 3.18 -9.62 18.46
CA LEU A 4 2.27 -9.63 17.32
C LEU A 4 3.05 -9.95 16.04
N LEU A 5 2.45 -10.68 15.11
CA LEU A 5 2.98 -10.87 13.75
C LEU A 5 2.29 -9.88 12.81
N ALA A 6 3.06 -9.06 12.11
CA ALA A 6 2.57 -8.17 11.05
C ALA A 6 3.13 -8.62 9.70
N VAL A 7 2.28 -8.72 8.69
CA VAL A 7 2.67 -9.15 7.34
C VAL A 7 2.07 -8.28 6.25
N ALA A 8 2.75 -8.21 5.13
CA ALA A 8 2.24 -7.70 3.86
C ALA A 8 2.90 -8.47 2.71
N ASP A 9 2.34 -8.46 1.50
CA ASP A 9 2.92 -9.26 0.40
C ASP A 9 4.21 -8.64 -0.17
N THR A 10 4.40 -7.32 0.00
CA THR A 10 5.54 -6.57 -0.56
C THR A 10 6.52 -6.08 0.52
N ASN A 11 7.82 -6.01 0.15
CA ASN A 11 8.86 -5.47 1.04
C ASN A 11 8.64 -3.97 1.33
N ALA A 12 8.01 -3.22 0.41
CA ALA A 12 7.73 -1.80 0.60
C ALA A 12 6.65 -1.54 1.66
N ALA A 13 5.62 -2.39 1.73
CA ALA A 13 4.60 -2.34 2.77
C ALA A 13 5.16 -2.79 4.13
N VAL A 14 5.95 -3.87 4.16
CA VAL A 14 6.73 -4.29 5.35
C VAL A 14 7.56 -3.13 5.91
N ASP A 15 8.27 -2.41 5.04
CA ASP A 15 9.12 -1.28 5.44
C ASP A 15 8.29 -0.09 5.98
N ASN A 16 7.12 0.21 5.38
CA ASN A 16 6.19 1.21 5.91
C ASN A 16 5.72 0.88 7.33
N ILE A 17 5.37 -0.39 7.60
CA ILE A 17 4.95 -0.85 8.93
C ILE A 17 6.11 -0.73 9.93
N VAL A 18 7.31 -1.18 9.56
CA VAL A 18 8.51 -1.10 10.41
C VAL A 18 8.85 0.35 10.76
N GLU A 19 8.82 1.25 9.78
CA GLU A 19 9.07 2.68 9.96
C GLU A 19 8.01 3.35 10.86
N GLY A 20 6.72 3.07 10.61
CA GLY A 20 5.60 3.59 11.40
C GLY A 20 5.55 3.10 12.85
N LEU A 21 6.08 1.89 13.12
CA LEU A 21 6.22 1.33 14.48
C LEU A 21 7.47 1.85 15.19
N ALA A 22 8.62 1.90 14.50
CA ALA A 22 9.88 2.39 15.05
C ALA A 22 9.78 3.88 15.44
N GLY A 23 9.13 4.70 14.61
CA GLY A 23 8.84 6.12 14.91
C GLY A 23 7.89 6.34 16.11
N ARG A 24 7.29 5.27 16.65
CA ARG A 24 6.47 5.26 17.88
C ARG A 24 7.19 4.60 19.07
N GLY A 25 8.45 4.22 18.94
CA GLY A 25 9.25 3.58 19.99
C GLY A 25 8.92 2.10 20.25
N VAL A 26 8.14 1.46 19.38
CA VAL A 26 7.80 0.03 19.50
C VAL A 26 9.05 -0.81 19.20
N ARG A 27 9.29 -1.87 20.00
CA ARG A 27 10.38 -2.84 19.75
C ARG A 27 10.03 -3.75 18.57
N VAL A 28 10.20 -3.20 17.38
CA VAL A 28 9.93 -3.85 16.10
C VAL A 28 11.15 -4.63 15.59
N VAL A 29 10.89 -5.80 14.99
CA VAL A 29 11.90 -6.65 14.35
C VAL A 29 11.47 -6.93 12.91
N ARG A 30 12.30 -6.56 11.94
CA ARG A 30 12.06 -6.84 10.52
C ARG A 30 12.69 -8.18 10.13
N LEU A 31 11.87 -9.21 9.94
CA LEU A 31 12.32 -10.50 9.42
C LEU A 31 12.28 -10.51 7.88
N GLY A 32 13.30 -11.12 7.28
CA GLY A 32 13.55 -11.14 5.84
C GLY A 32 14.90 -10.50 5.50
N PRO A 33 15.43 -10.67 4.26
CA PRO A 33 16.78 -10.24 3.91
C PRO A 33 17.00 -8.74 4.15
N ALA A 34 18.08 -8.38 4.85
CA ALA A 34 18.43 -6.98 5.12
C ALA A 34 18.69 -6.19 3.82
N ALA A 35 19.25 -6.85 2.79
CA ALA A 35 19.46 -6.27 1.45
C ALA A 35 18.15 -5.95 0.68
N LYS A 36 16.98 -6.33 1.20
CA LYS A 36 15.65 -5.95 0.66
C LYS A 36 14.95 -4.87 1.50
N ALA A 37 15.63 -4.25 2.46
CA ALA A 37 15.11 -3.13 3.24
C ALA A 37 15.53 -1.78 2.65
N ARG A 38 14.74 -0.73 2.91
CA ARG A 38 15.23 0.67 2.91
C ARG A 38 16.48 0.78 3.76
N ASP A 39 17.48 1.51 3.28
CA ASP A 39 18.79 1.61 3.93
C ASP A 39 18.70 2.16 5.36
N SER A 40 17.80 3.12 5.59
CA SER A 40 17.44 3.63 6.92
C SER A 40 16.94 2.55 7.89
N LEU A 41 16.27 1.51 7.41
CA LEU A 41 15.64 0.46 8.20
C LEU A 41 16.49 -0.82 8.33
N ARG A 42 17.63 -0.94 7.62
CA ARG A 42 18.49 -2.14 7.67
C ARG A 42 18.91 -2.52 9.09
N HIS A 43 19.13 -1.54 9.96
CA HIS A 43 19.49 -1.75 11.37
C HIS A 43 18.37 -2.39 12.22
N LEU A 44 17.12 -2.34 11.75
CA LEU A 44 15.97 -3.00 12.38
C LEU A 44 15.75 -4.43 11.85
N SER A 45 16.54 -4.89 10.89
CA SER A 45 16.52 -6.29 10.44
C SER A 45 16.88 -7.26 11.56
N LEU A 46 16.26 -8.44 11.56
CA LEU A 46 16.56 -9.49 12.53
C LEU A 46 18.05 -9.90 12.49
N GLU A 47 18.65 -9.89 11.31
CA GLU A 47 20.08 -10.11 11.07
C GLU A 47 20.93 -9.09 11.84
N ALA A 48 20.74 -7.79 11.59
CA ALA A 48 21.47 -6.72 12.27
C ALA A 48 21.20 -6.68 13.79
N GLN A 49 19.96 -6.91 14.23
CA GLN A 49 19.62 -6.96 15.65
C GLN A 49 20.22 -8.17 16.36
N ALA A 50 20.29 -9.34 15.70
CA ALA A 50 20.93 -10.53 16.25
C ALA A 50 22.44 -10.32 16.41
N GLU A 51 23.13 -9.84 15.36
CA GLU A 51 24.55 -9.49 15.41
C GLU A 51 24.85 -8.39 16.45
N ALA A 52 23.93 -7.44 16.68
CA ALA A 52 24.07 -6.42 17.72
C ALA A 52 23.96 -6.96 19.16
N THR A 53 23.59 -8.22 19.38
CA THR A 53 23.65 -8.84 20.71
C THR A 53 25.09 -9.22 21.12
N PRO A 54 25.43 -9.34 22.42
CA PRO A 54 26.76 -9.79 22.85
C PRO A 54 27.13 -11.19 22.34
N ALA A 55 26.15 -12.11 22.26
CA ALA A 55 26.34 -13.44 21.71
C ALA A 55 26.50 -13.40 20.18
N GLY A 56 25.64 -12.65 19.49
CA GLY A 56 25.67 -12.48 18.05
C GLY A 56 26.96 -11.85 17.54
N ARG A 57 27.52 -10.83 18.21
CA ARG A 57 28.85 -10.29 17.85
C ARG A 57 29.94 -11.36 17.87
N LYS A 58 29.94 -12.23 18.89
CA LYS A 58 30.90 -13.34 19.01
C LYS A 58 30.68 -14.38 17.90
N ALA A 59 29.42 -14.67 17.57
CA ALA A 59 29.05 -15.62 16.54
C ALA A 59 29.35 -15.11 15.11
N ALA A 60 29.06 -13.84 14.80
CA ALA A 60 29.44 -13.18 13.55
C ALA A 60 30.95 -13.18 13.35
N ALA A 61 31.74 -12.77 14.36
CA ALA A 61 33.19 -12.83 14.28
C ALA A 61 33.73 -14.27 14.08
N ALA A 62 33.07 -15.28 14.63
CA ALA A 62 33.41 -16.68 14.41
C ALA A 62 33.04 -17.17 12.99
N ARG A 63 31.87 -16.77 12.46
CA ARG A 63 31.44 -17.01 11.08
C ARG A 63 32.45 -16.41 10.11
N ASP A 64 32.79 -15.14 10.27
CA ASP A 64 33.68 -14.41 9.35
C ASP A 64 35.08 -15.02 9.37
N ALA A 65 35.59 -15.39 10.55
CA ALA A 65 36.85 -16.13 10.68
C ALA A 65 36.80 -17.54 10.05
N ALA A 66 35.65 -18.23 10.08
CA ALA A 66 35.47 -19.52 9.41
C ALA A 66 35.40 -19.38 7.87
N LEU A 67 34.68 -18.39 7.36
CA LEU A 67 34.59 -18.07 5.93
C LEU A 67 35.97 -17.74 5.35
N GLN A 68 36.72 -16.83 5.97
CA GLN A 68 38.09 -16.49 5.52
C GLN A 68 39.07 -17.68 5.52
N ARG A 69 38.82 -18.72 6.33
CA ARG A 69 39.61 -19.97 6.30
C ARG A 69 39.15 -20.91 5.20
N GLN A 70 37.86 -20.94 4.89
CA GLN A 70 37.32 -21.65 3.73
C GLN A 70 37.79 -21.04 2.40
N GLU A 71 37.88 -19.71 2.31
CA GLU A 71 38.39 -19.00 1.14
C GLU A 71 39.88 -19.29 0.91
N ARG A 72 40.73 -19.08 1.93
CA ARG A 72 42.16 -19.43 1.88
C ARG A 72 42.40 -20.90 1.53
N TRP A 73 41.51 -21.81 1.97
CA TRP A 73 41.53 -23.22 1.57
C TRP A 73 41.17 -23.41 0.08
N ARG A 74 40.15 -22.71 -0.45
CA ARG A 74 39.79 -22.79 -1.89
C ARG A 74 40.96 -22.32 -2.76
N GLU A 75 41.61 -21.22 -2.39
CA GLU A 75 42.79 -20.67 -3.08
C GLU A 75 43.98 -21.63 -3.03
N GLY A 76 44.36 -22.11 -1.84
CA GLY A 76 45.46 -23.07 -1.68
C GLY A 76 45.21 -24.41 -2.39
N ARG A 77 43.93 -24.83 -2.52
CA ARG A 77 43.55 -26.03 -3.28
C ARG A 77 43.69 -25.82 -4.79
N ALA A 78 43.36 -24.64 -5.31
CA ALA A 78 43.57 -24.29 -6.72
C ALA A 78 45.07 -24.27 -7.11
N LEU A 79 45.96 -24.09 -6.12
CA LEU A 79 47.41 -24.14 -6.27
C LEU A 79 48.02 -25.55 -6.03
N GLY A 80 47.21 -26.61 -5.89
CA GLY A 80 47.67 -28.01 -5.85
C GLY A 80 47.94 -28.60 -4.46
N GLY A 81 47.23 -28.14 -3.42
CA GLY A 81 47.47 -28.50 -2.02
C GLY A 81 47.25 -29.98 -1.58
N ASP A 82 47.85 -30.29 -0.42
CA ASP A 82 47.98 -31.59 0.26
C ASP A 82 46.64 -32.23 0.73
N PRO A 83 46.43 -33.56 0.61
CA PRO A 83 45.28 -34.28 1.20
C PRO A 83 45.01 -34.04 2.70
N THR A 84 46.01 -33.67 3.53
CA THR A 84 45.77 -33.29 4.93
C THR A 84 44.77 -32.11 5.09
N ALA A 85 44.64 -31.27 4.06
CA ALA A 85 43.70 -30.15 4.01
C ALA A 85 42.21 -30.56 4.10
N THR A 86 41.89 -31.86 4.06
CA THR A 86 40.53 -32.38 4.25
C THR A 86 40.02 -32.14 5.68
N LEU A 87 40.88 -32.30 6.70
CA LEU A 87 40.53 -32.06 8.10
C LEU A 87 40.30 -30.57 8.38
N ALA A 88 41.22 -29.70 7.94
CA ALA A 88 41.09 -28.26 8.10
C ALA A 88 39.82 -27.69 7.41
N ALA A 89 39.42 -28.26 6.26
CA ALA A 89 38.16 -27.90 5.60
C ALA A 89 36.92 -28.36 6.39
N ALA A 90 36.96 -29.55 6.98
CA ALA A 90 35.89 -30.07 7.84
C ALA A 90 35.77 -29.25 9.14
N GLU A 91 36.89 -28.86 9.75
CA GLU A 91 36.93 -27.97 10.91
C GLU A 91 36.39 -26.58 10.59
N ALA A 92 36.83 -25.96 9.48
CA ALA A 92 36.32 -24.65 9.06
C ALA A 92 34.81 -24.69 8.77
N ARG A 93 34.31 -25.78 8.17
CA ARG A 93 32.88 -26.02 7.98
C ARG A 93 32.13 -26.20 9.30
N SER A 94 32.62 -27.06 10.20
CA SER A 94 32.01 -27.32 11.50
C SER A 94 31.95 -26.05 12.37
N GLN A 95 32.98 -25.19 12.29
CA GLN A 95 33.02 -23.90 12.98
C GLN A 95 32.09 -22.85 12.34
N LEU A 96 31.86 -22.92 11.02
CA LEU A 96 30.83 -22.11 10.35
C LEU A 96 29.42 -22.56 10.79
N GLU A 97 29.12 -23.85 10.74
CA GLU A 97 27.84 -24.43 11.17
C GLU A 97 27.54 -24.10 12.66
N ALA A 98 28.56 -24.16 13.53
CA ALA A 98 28.43 -23.75 14.93
C ALA A 98 28.22 -22.23 15.11
N ALA A 99 28.87 -21.39 14.29
CA ALA A 99 28.67 -19.94 14.31
C ALA A 99 27.28 -19.53 13.79
N GLU A 100 26.79 -20.21 12.75
CA GLU A 100 25.42 -20.05 12.22
C GLU A 100 24.37 -20.49 13.25
N SER A 101 24.59 -21.59 13.99
CA SER A 101 23.73 -21.99 15.11
C SER A 101 23.68 -20.92 16.20
N ALA A 102 24.84 -20.37 16.60
CA ALA A 102 24.90 -19.32 17.63
C ALA A 102 24.27 -17.99 17.17
N LEU A 103 24.37 -17.64 15.88
CA LEU A 103 23.61 -16.52 15.28
C LEU A 103 22.10 -16.79 15.28
N ARG A 104 21.68 -18.02 14.97
CA ARG A 104 20.28 -18.45 14.99
C ARG A 104 19.69 -18.38 16.41
N GLU A 105 20.43 -18.82 17.43
CA GLU A 105 20.04 -18.68 18.83
C GLU A 105 19.89 -17.21 19.25
N ALA A 106 20.83 -16.34 18.84
CA ALA A 106 20.72 -14.90 19.06
C ALA A 106 19.49 -14.29 18.37
N ALA A 107 19.17 -14.71 17.14
CA ALA A 107 18.00 -14.27 16.39
C ALA A 107 16.68 -14.74 17.07
N VAL A 108 16.59 -15.99 17.53
CA VAL A 108 15.45 -16.47 18.33
C VAL A 108 15.30 -15.64 19.62
N GLY A 109 16.42 -15.29 20.27
CA GLY A 109 16.44 -14.41 21.44
C GLY A 109 15.94 -12.98 21.16
N VAL A 110 16.16 -12.45 19.95
CA VAL A 110 15.61 -11.16 19.49
C VAL A 110 14.11 -11.28 19.20
N VAL A 111 13.69 -12.28 18.42
CA VAL A 111 12.27 -12.57 18.12
C VAL A 111 11.45 -12.79 19.40
N ALA A 112 12.03 -13.39 20.43
CA ALA A 112 11.36 -13.59 21.72
C ALA A 112 11.10 -12.29 22.51
N ARG A 113 11.89 -11.22 22.27
CA ARG A 113 11.87 -9.94 23.00
C ARG A 113 11.18 -8.80 22.26
N ALA A 114 10.84 -9.01 20.99
CA ALA A 114 10.07 -8.09 20.17
C ALA A 114 8.67 -7.83 20.75
N GLU A 115 8.08 -6.69 20.39
CA GLU A 115 6.65 -6.41 20.53
C GLU A 115 5.89 -6.72 19.24
N VAL A 116 6.53 -6.44 18.10
CA VAL A 116 6.02 -6.77 16.77
C VAL A 116 7.16 -7.36 15.93
N VAL A 117 6.91 -8.51 15.29
CA VAL A 117 7.74 -8.98 14.17
C VAL A 117 7.02 -8.65 12.87
N VAL A 118 7.71 -8.01 11.94
CA VAL A 118 7.18 -7.64 10.62
C VAL A 118 7.96 -8.40 9.54
N CYS A 119 7.26 -9.05 8.62
CA CYS A 119 7.89 -9.75 7.48
C CYS A 119 6.95 -9.82 6.27
N THR A 120 7.42 -10.30 5.12
CA THR A 120 6.49 -10.59 4.02
C THR A 120 5.61 -11.78 4.36
N CYS A 121 4.40 -11.87 3.80
CA CYS A 121 3.51 -13.03 3.97
C CYS A 121 4.24 -14.37 3.76
N THR A 122 5.06 -14.45 2.72
CA THR A 122 5.96 -15.59 2.43
C THR A 122 7.05 -15.82 3.49
N ALA A 123 7.63 -14.76 4.07
CA ALA A 123 8.65 -14.84 5.12
C ALA A 123 8.06 -15.16 6.50
N ALA A 124 6.73 -15.12 6.69
CA ALA A 124 6.09 -15.74 7.85
C ALA A 124 6.29 -17.28 7.87
N GLY A 125 6.71 -17.86 6.73
CA GLY A 125 7.13 -19.24 6.61
C GLY A 125 8.47 -19.58 7.26
N ASP A 126 9.23 -18.62 7.80
CA ASP A 126 10.55 -18.89 8.39
C ASP A 126 10.47 -19.79 9.65
N SER A 127 11.43 -20.69 9.75
CA SER A 127 11.66 -21.54 10.91
C SER A 127 12.06 -20.77 12.18
N LEU A 128 12.54 -19.53 12.07
CA LEU A 128 12.75 -18.60 13.18
C LEU A 128 11.44 -18.16 13.88
N LEU A 129 10.29 -18.40 13.25
CA LEU A 129 8.95 -18.14 13.81
C LEU A 129 8.23 -19.42 14.28
N GLU A 130 8.91 -20.57 14.32
CA GLU A 130 8.35 -21.83 14.83
C GLU A 130 8.37 -21.90 16.37
N GLY A 131 7.88 -23.02 16.94
CA GLY A 131 7.90 -23.27 18.38
C GLY A 131 6.92 -22.42 19.22
N ARG A 132 6.12 -21.53 18.60
CA ARG A 132 5.15 -20.68 19.28
C ARG A 132 3.91 -20.36 18.43
N PRO A 133 2.72 -20.17 19.05
CA PRO A 133 1.54 -19.69 18.36
C PRO A 133 1.54 -18.15 18.24
N TRP A 134 1.36 -17.63 17.04
CA TRP A 134 1.26 -16.21 16.72
C TRP A 134 -0.20 -15.77 16.79
N ARG A 135 -0.74 -15.76 18.01
CA ARG A 135 -2.19 -15.60 18.27
C ARG A 135 -2.80 -14.31 17.69
N CYS A 136 -2.03 -13.25 17.52
CA CYS A 136 -2.47 -12.02 16.87
C CYS A 136 -1.67 -11.80 15.58
N VAL A 137 -2.36 -11.78 14.44
CA VAL A 137 -1.77 -11.49 13.12
C VAL A 137 -2.43 -10.25 12.52
N VAL A 138 -1.62 -9.32 12.04
CA VAL A 138 -2.05 -8.17 11.22
C VAL A 138 -1.58 -8.41 9.79
N VAL A 139 -2.49 -8.29 8.82
CA VAL A 139 -2.20 -8.36 7.39
C VAL A 139 -2.48 -6.98 6.80
N ASP A 140 -1.45 -6.30 6.31
CA ASP A 140 -1.58 -5.02 5.60
C ASP A 140 -1.49 -5.24 4.08
N GLU A 141 -2.06 -4.32 3.31
CA GLU A 141 -2.24 -4.42 1.85
C GLU A 141 -2.87 -5.77 1.44
N ALA A 142 -3.79 -6.29 2.26
CA ALA A 142 -4.38 -7.63 2.13
C ALA A 142 -5.19 -7.85 0.83
N SER A 143 -5.61 -6.78 0.14
CA SER A 143 -6.22 -6.82 -1.19
C SER A 143 -5.21 -6.95 -2.34
N GLN A 144 -3.91 -6.81 -2.08
CA GLN A 144 -2.83 -7.11 -3.04
C GLN A 144 -2.29 -8.54 -2.91
N ALA A 145 -2.61 -9.24 -1.82
CA ALA A 145 -2.05 -10.55 -1.50
C ALA A 145 -2.94 -11.69 -2.04
N THR A 146 -2.34 -12.70 -2.67
CA THR A 146 -3.07 -13.94 -2.96
C THR A 146 -3.42 -14.65 -1.65
N GLU A 147 -4.59 -15.27 -1.56
CA GLU A 147 -5.01 -16.00 -0.36
C GLU A 147 -3.97 -17.04 0.13
N PRO A 148 -3.37 -17.89 -0.73
CA PRO A 148 -2.32 -18.81 -0.32
C PRO A 148 -1.09 -18.13 0.33
N SER A 149 -0.76 -16.90 -0.06
CA SER A 149 0.33 -16.14 0.57
C SER A 149 -0.04 -15.73 2.00
N VAL A 150 -1.24 -15.19 2.21
CA VAL A 150 -1.73 -14.77 3.54
C VAL A 150 -1.85 -15.97 4.49
N LEU A 151 -2.28 -17.14 3.99
CA LEU A 151 -2.39 -18.37 4.77
C LEU A 151 -1.06 -18.85 5.38
N VAL A 152 0.10 -18.50 4.79
CA VAL A 152 1.43 -18.80 5.38
C VAL A 152 1.59 -18.14 6.75
N ALA A 153 1.03 -16.95 6.95
CA ALA A 153 1.03 -16.27 8.24
C ALA A 153 -0.08 -16.77 9.17
N LEU A 154 -1.31 -16.98 8.66
CA LEU A 154 -2.45 -17.35 9.50
C LEU A 154 -2.35 -18.76 10.08
N THR A 155 -1.73 -19.70 9.36
CA THR A 155 -1.49 -21.08 9.82
C THR A 155 -0.52 -21.18 11.01
N ARG A 156 0.17 -20.09 11.40
CA ARG A 156 1.09 -20.03 12.55
C ARG A 156 0.39 -19.99 13.91
N GLY A 157 -0.79 -20.59 14.05
CA GLY A 157 -1.58 -20.60 15.28
C GLY A 157 -2.23 -19.26 15.60
N SER A 158 -2.72 -18.55 14.57
CA SER A 158 -3.52 -17.33 14.75
C SER A 158 -4.85 -17.61 15.45
N ALA A 159 -5.33 -16.63 16.21
CA ALA A 159 -6.59 -16.69 16.97
C ALA A 159 -7.38 -15.37 16.90
N PHE A 160 -6.70 -14.27 16.59
CA PHE A 160 -7.25 -12.96 16.26
C PHE A 160 -6.50 -12.43 15.04
N VAL A 161 -7.24 -11.95 14.04
CA VAL A 161 -6.69 -11.50 12.76
C VAL A 161 -7.27 -10.13 12.43
N VAL A 162 -6.41 -9.19 12.07
CA VAL A 162 -6.79 -7.88 11.51
C VAL A 162 -6.30 -7.84 10.08
N MET A 163 -7.16 -7.51 9.12
CA MET A 163 -6.78 -7.30 7.72
C MET A 163 -7.08 -5.85 7.33
N ALA A 164 -6.06 -5.16 6.83
CA ALA A 164 -6.15 -3.84 6.22
C ALA A 164 -5.85 -3.97 4.71
N GLY A 165 -6.56 -3.20 3.89
CA GLY A 165 -6.48 -3.27 2.45
C GLY A 165 -7.64 -2.54 1.78
N ASP A 166 -7.58 -2.43 0.47
CA ASP A 166 -8.60 -1.76 -0.34
C ASP A 166 -8.93 -2.57 -1.61
N PRO A 167 -10.12 -3.19 -1.71
CA PRO A 167 -10.55 -3.95 -2.89
C PRO A 167 -10.94 -3.05 -4.08
N ARG A 168 -10.87 -1.71 -3.94
CA ARG A 168 -10.94 -0.76 -5.05
C ARG A 168 -9.57 -0.42 -5.63
N GLN A 169 -8.47 -0.80 -4.99
CA GLN A 169 -7.11 -0.72 -5.54
C GLN A 169 -6.67 -2.07 -6.12
N LEU A 170 -5.41 -2.23 -6.54
CA LEU A 170 -5.01 -3.35 -7.39
C LEU A 170 -5.10 -4.72 -6.68
N PRO A 171 -5.59 -5.77 -7.38
CA PRO A 171 -5.55 -7.14 -6.90
C PRO A 171 -4.14 -7.75 -7.00
N PRO A 172 -3.90 -8.93 -6.41
CA PRO A 172 -2.70 -9.71 -6.67
C PRO A 172 -2.41 -9.93 -8.16
N THR A 173 -1.14 -9.85 -8.55
CA THR A 173 -0.70 -10.13 -9.92
C THR A 173 -0.60 -11.64 -10.17
N VAL A 174 -1.64 -12.22 -10.77
CA VAL A 174 -1.66 -13.61 -11.21
C VAL A 174 -1.23 -13.70 -12.69
N LEU A 175 -0.15 -14.44 -12.97
CA LEU A 175 0.41 -14.55 -14.33
C LEU A 175 -0.31 -15.55 -15.23
N SER A 176 -0.95 -16.58 -14.65
CA SER A 176 -1.76 -17.54 -15.41
C SER A 176 -3.20 -17.04 -15.50
N GLU A 177 -3.66 -16.77 -16.73
CA GLU A 177 -5.03 -16.34 -17.01
C GLU A 177 -6.05 -17.41 -16.59
N GLU A 178 -5.69 -18.69 -16.70
CA GLU A 178 -6.49 -19.82 -16.21
C GLU A 178 -6.62 -19.78 -14.68
N ALA A 179 -5.52 -19.61 -13.96
CA ALA A 179 -5.56 -19.54 -12.49
C ALA A 179 -6.31 -18.29 -11.99
N ALA A 180 -6.18 -17.16 -12.70
CA ALA A 180 -6.94 -15.94 -12.42
C ALA A 180 -8.44 -16.17 -12.63
N ALA A 181 -8.85 -16.82 -13.73
CA ALA A 181 -10.24 -17.17 -14.03
C ALA A 181 -10.82 -18.22 -13.06
N GLN A 182 -9.98 -19.13 -12.55
CA GLN A 182 -10.32 -20.08 -11.48
C GLN A 182 -10.30 -19.46 -10.06
N GLY A 183 -10.10 -18.14 -9.94
CA GLY A 183 -10.29 -17.41 -8.69
C GLY A 183 -9.04 -17.10 -7.87
N LEU A 184 -7.83 -17.46 -8.32
CA LEU A 184 -6.58 -17.12 -7.60
C LEU A 184 -6.33 -15.60 -7.49
N GLY A 185 -7.03 -14.80 -8.30
CA GLY A 185 -7.03 -13.33 -8.21
C GLY A 185 -7.98 -12.75 -7.16
N VAL A 186 -8.82 -13.58 -6.51
CA VAL A 186 -9.68 -13.17 -5.39
C VAL A 186 -8.86 -13.25 -4.10
N THR A 187 -8.87 -12.16 -3.33
CA THR A 187 -8.14 -12.10 -2.05
C THR A 187 -8.95 -12.67 -0.90
N LEU A 188 -8.25 -13.11 0.15
CA LEU A 188 -8.88 -13.50 1.42
C LEU A 188 -9.71 -12.34 2.01
N PHE A 189 -9.27 -11.09 1.80
CA PHE A 189 -10.00 -9.90 2.21
C PHE A 189 -11.36 -9.80 1.49
N GLU A 190 -11.39 -9.90 0.16
CA GLU A 190 -12.62 -9.87 -0.62
C GLU A 190 -13.56 -11.03 -0.29
N ARG A 191 -13.02 -12.25 -0.15
CA ARG A 191 -13.80 -13.45 0.14
C ARG A 191 -14.44 -13.43 1.53
N VAL A 192 -13.69 -13.01 2.56
CA VAL A 192 -14.22 -12.87 3.93
C VAL A 192 -15.21 -11.71 4.03
N ALA A 193 -15.05 -10.64 3.24
CA ALA A 193 -15.98 -9.52 3.19
C ALA A 193 -17.29 -9.85 2.45
N GLY A 194 -17.23 -10.65 1.38
CA GLY A 194 -18.39 -11.03 0.55
C GLY A 194 -19.12 -12.26 1.07
N GLU A 195 -18.44 -13.40 1.13
CA GLU A 195 -19.02 -14.70 1.52
C GLU A 195 -19.03 -14.88 3.04
N GLY A 196 -17.98 -14.41 3.73
CA GLY A 196 -17.83 -14.54 5.18
C GLY A 196 -18.72 -13.61 6.01
N GLY A 197 -19.44 -12.67 5.39
CA GLY A 197 -20.34 -11.72 6.06
C GLY A 197 -19.65 -10.67 6.93
N VAL A 198 -18.32 -10.58 6.91
CA VAL A 198 -17.55 -9.64 7.75
C VAL A 198 -17.51 -8.27 7.07
N LEU A 199 -18.40 -7.37 7.48
CA LEU A 199 -18.47 -6.01 6.93
C LEU A 199 -17.16 -5.22 7.16
N PRO A 200 -16.44 -4.80 6.10
CA PRO A 200 -15.21 -4.03 6.27
C PRO A 200 -15.46 -2.63 6.85
N LEU A 201 -14.66 -2.25 7.84
CA LEU A 201 -14.66 -0.91 8.40
C LEU A 201 -13.93 0.06 7.47
N LEU A 202 -14.70 0.85 6.70
CA LEU A 202 -14.13 1.91 5.87
C LEU A 202 -13.58 3.04 6.75
N LEU A 203 -12.28 3.29 6.66
CA LEU A 203 -11.68 4.54 7.12
C LEU A 203 -12.12 5.66 6.16
N ASP A 204 -13.06 6.48 6.61
CA ASP A 204 -13.87 7.34 5.73
C ASP A 204 -13.36 8.78 5.59
N THR A 205 -12.13 9.06 6.03
CA THR A 205 -11.52 10.41 6.02
C THR A 205 -10.09 10.34 5.49
N GLN A 206 -9.79 11.11 4.44
CA GLN A 206 -8.50 11.10 3.72
C GLN A 206 -7.66 12.36 4.00
N TYR A 207 -6.34 12.21 4.09
CA TYR A 207 -5.40 13.30 4.43
C TYR A 207 -4.31 13.56 3.37
N ARG A 208 -4.37 12.84 2.23
CA ARG A 208 -3.38 12.90 1.15
C ARG A 208 -3.65 14.04 0.18
N MET A 209 -4.81 13.99 -0.46
CA MET A 209 -5.18 14.73 -1.65
C MET A 209 -5.77 16.10 -1.31
N HIS A 210 -5.56 17.09 -2.18
CA HIS A 210 -6.40 18.29 -2.25
C HIS A 210 -7.87 17.90 -2.57
N PRO A 211 -8.89 18.55 -1.97
CA PRO A 211 -10.31 18.17 -2.13
C PRO A 211 -10.83 18.00 -3.58
N ASP A 212 -10.37 18.83 -4.52
CA ASP A 212 -10.72 18.65 -5.95
C ASP A 212 -10.29 17.29 -6.51
N ILE A 213 -9.15 16.76 -6.05
CA ILE A 213 -8.55 15.51 -6.52
C ILE A 213 -9.27 14.31 -5.90
N SER A 214 -9.64 14.38 -4.62
CA SER A 214 -10.36 13.32 -3.91
C SER A 214 -11.84 13.20 -4.31
N ALA A 215 -12.44 14.27 -4.83
CA ALA A 215 -13.85 14.33 -5.20
C ALA A 215 -14.29 13.23 -6.18
N PHE A 216 -13.56 13.01 -7.28
CA PHE A 216 -13.92 11.92 -8.23
C PHE A 216 -13.70 10.53 -7.63
N PRO A 217 -12.53 10.18 -7.04
CA PRO A 217 -12.34 8.89 -6.39
C PRO A 217 -13.40 8.58 -5.33
N SER A 218 -13.70 9.55 -4.45
CA SER A 218 -14.72 9.44 -3.41
C SER A 218 -16.07 9.05 -4.03
N ALA A 219 -16.56 9.85 -4.99
CA ALA A 219 -17.84 9.61 -5.66
C ALA A 219 -17.89 8.27 -6.41
N PHE A 220 -16.86 7.95 -7.18
CA PHE A 220 -16.88 6.84 -8.15
C PHE A 220 -16.55 5.47 -7.55
N PHE A 221 -15.49 5.37 -6.73
CA PHE A 221 -15.06 4.07 -6.17
C PHE A 221 -15.66 3.77 -4.79
N TYR A 222 -15.92 4.80 -3.99
CA TYR A 222 -16.34 4.67 -2.58
C TYR A 222 -17.76 5.23 -2.31
N GLY A 223 -18.52 5.58 -3.36
CA GLY A 223 -19.93 6.00 -3.25
C GLY A 223 -20.15 7.34 -2.53
N GLY A 224 -19.20 8.26 -2.62
CA GLY A 224 -19.21 9.57 -1.96
C GLY A 224 -18.90 9.51 -0.46
N ARG A 225 -18.41 8.37 0.06
CA ARG A 225 -18.20 8.17 1.50
C ARG A 225 -16.90 8.73 2.05
N LEU A 226 -15.88 9.01 1.21
CA LEU A 226 -14.64 9.61 1.70
C LEU A 226 -14.83 11.12 1.90
N ARG A 227 -14.53 11.60 3.10
CA ARG A 227 -14.40 13.01 3.47
C ARG A 227 -12.93 13.44 3.38
N ASP A 228 -12.70 14.73 3.23
CA ASP A 228 -11.37 15.32 3.33
C ASP A 228 -11.08 15.74 4.77
N GLY A 229 -9.96 15.28 5.31
CA GLY A 229 -9.38 15.71 6.59
C GLY A 229 -8.30 16.78 6.43
N VAL A 230 -8.28 17.43 5.26
CA VAL A 230 -7.36 18.50 4.86
C VAL A 230 -8.14 19.52 4.02
N GLU A 231 -7.86 20.80 4.21
CA GLU A 231 -8.47 21.87 3.42
C GLU A 231 -7.70 22.13 2.11
N ALA A 232 -8.30 22.90 1.21
CA ALA A 232 -7.61 23.39 0.01
C ALA A 232 -6.33 24.19 0.35
N ALA A 233 -6.34 24.91 1.48
CA ALA A 233 -5.21 25.67 1.99
C ALA A 233 -4.01 24.81 2.44
N ASP A 234 -4.25 23.58 2.92
CA ASP A 234 -3.20 22.63 3.33
C ASP A 234 -2.47 22.01 2.13
N LYS A 235 -3.10 22.06 0.94
CA LYS A 235 -2.64 21.41 -0.29
C LYS A 235 -2.61 22.40 -1.46
N PRO A 236 -1.95 23.56 -1.32
CA PRO A 236 -2.10 24.69 -2.24
C PRO A 236 -1.71 24.30 -3.67
N VAL A 237 -2.40 24.87 -4.66
CA VAL A 237 -2.21 24.57 -6.09
C VAL A 237 -0.73 24.77 -6.49
N PRO A 238 -0.05 23.76 -7.07
CA PRO A 238 1.34 23.88 -7.50
C PRO A 238 1.56 24.98 -8.54
N ARG A 239 2.70 25.67 -8.47
CA ARG A 239 3.04 26.76 -9.40
C ARG A 239 3.76 26.22 -10.65
N GLY A 240 4.19 27.11 -11.53
CA GLY A 240 4.96 26.79 -12.74
C GLY A 240 4.15 26.26 -13.93
N PHE A 241 3.07 25.52 -13.67
CA PHE A 241 2.15 25.02 -14.71
C PHE A 241 0.88 25.88 -14.82
N ARG A 242 0.43 26.16 -16.05
CA ARG A 242 -0.87 26.83 -16.30
C ARG A 242 -2.00 25.81 -16.22
N TRP A 243 -2.63 25.71 -15.05
CA TRP A 243 -3.82 24.88 -14.84
C TRP A 243 -4.99 25.35 -15.73
N PRO A 244 -5.79 24.43 -16.34
CA PRO A 244 -6.92 24.80 -17.21
C PRO A 244 -8.02 25.60 -16.49
N GLN A 245 -8.16 25.41 -15.18
CA GLN A 245 -9.00 26.21 -14.30
C GLN A 245 -8.12 26.84 -13.21
N PRO A 246 -8.03 28.17 -13.11
CA PRO A 246 -7.33 28.84 -12.02
C PRO A 246 -7.84 28.38 -10.66
N GLY A 247 -6.93 28.08 -9.73
CA GLY A 247 -7.28 27.60 -8.39
C GLY A 247 -7.65 26.12 -8.27
N ARG A 248 -7.65 25.34 -9.37
CA ARG A 248 -7.92 23.89 -9.33
C ARG A 248 -6.69 23.08 -9.79
N PRO A 249 -6.13 22.18 -8.97
CA PRO A 249 -4.90 21.47 -9.31
C PRO A 249 -5.16 20.18 -10.10
N LEU A 250 -5.97 20.30 -11.16
CA LEU A 250 -6.41 19.23 -12.04
C LEU A 250 -6.22 19.64 -13.49
N ALA A 251 -5.69 18.73 -14.30
CA ALA A 251 -5.71 18.87 -15.75
C ALA A 251 -5.90 17.53 -16.46
N LEU A 252 -6.70 17.53 -17.52
CA LEU A 252 -6.75 16.48 -18.54
C LEU A 252 -6.32 17.11 -19.86
N LEU A 253 -5.11 16.79 -20.31
CA LEU A 253 -4.56 17.27 -21.57
C LEU A 253 -4.87 16.26 -22.67
N SER A 254 -5.68 16.66 -23.65
CA SER A 254 -5.83 15.90 -24.89
C SER A 254 -4.60 16.16 -25.76
N VAL A 255 -3.84 15.11 -26.06
CA VAL A 255 -2.49 15.24 -26.65
C VAL A 255 -2.54 15.24 -28.18
N THR A 256 -2.05 16.30 -28.81
CA THR A 256 -2.28 16.58 -30.23
C THR A 256 -1.23 15.92 -31.12
N GLY A 257 -1.58 14.77 -31.70
CA GLY A 257 -0.76 14.06 -32.69
C GLY A 257 0.19 13.01 -32.11
N GLY A 258 0.07 12.70 -30.81
CA GLY A 258 0.69 11.50 -30.24
C GLY A 258 0.05 10.25 -30.83
N ARG A 259 0.87 9.36 -31.39
CA ARG A 259 0.47 8.00 -31.78
C ARG A 259 1.14 7.00 -30.86
N GLU A 260 0.47 5.88 -30.63
CA GLU A 260 1.06 4.75 -29.92
C GLU A 260 2.02 3.97 -30.84
N GLU A 261 3.15 3.55 -30.28
CA GLU A 261 4.14 2.68 -30.89
C GLU A 261 4.36 1.45 -30.01
N THR A 262 4.64 0.30 -30.62
CA THR A 262 5.03 -0.93 -29.92
C THR A 262 6.55 -1.05 -29.83
N SER A 263 7.08 -1.26 -28.62
CA SER A 263 8.51 -1.38 -28.35
C SER A 263 9.06 -2.76 -28.76
N GLY A 264 9.10 -3.04 -30.07
CA GLY A 264 9.65 -4.26 -30.65
C GLY A 264 9.01 -4.57 -32.00
N GLY A 265 9.78 -4.43 -33.07
CA GLY A 265 9.34 -4.62 -34.46
C GLY A 265 9.75 -3.46 -35.38
N ALA A 266 10.06 -3.78 -36.65
CA ALA A 266 10.22 -2.82 -37.73
C ALA A 266 8.85 -2.27 -38.20
N PRO A 267 8.77 -1.16 -38.97
CA PRO A 267 7.50 -0.61 -39.45
C PRO A 267 6.62 -1.63 -40.20
N GLU A 268 5.31 -1.48 -40.02
CA GLU A 268 4.28 -2.47 -40.38
C GLU A 268 4.08 -2.61 -41.90
N MET A 269 4.58 -3.71 -42.48
CA MET A 269 4.26 -4.17 -43.83
C MET A 269 3.79 -5.63 -43.83
N ALA A 270 2.57 -5.88 -43.36
CA ALA A 270 1.77 -7.06 -43.73
C ALA A 270 0.32 -6.95 -43.22
N ALA A 271 -0.59 -6.40 -44.03
CA ALA A 271 -1.99 -6.80 -43.94
C ALA A 271 -2.17 -8.18 -44.61
N ALA A 272 -3.26 -8.89 -44.26
CA ALA A 272 -3.69 -10.18 -44.81
C ALA A 272 -2.85 -11.44 -44.45
N ALA A 273 -3.16 -12.06 -43.31
CA ALA A 273 -2.86 -13.48 -43.03
C ALA A 273 -3.87 -14.11 -42.02
N ALA A 274 -5.16 -13.82 -42.17
CA ALA A 274 -6.21 -14.41 -41.31
C ALA A 274 -6.69 -15.77 -41.84
N ALA A 275 -5.85 -16.81 -41.78
CA ALA A 275 -6.23 -18.18 -42.13
C ALA A 275 -5.30 -19.26 -41.52
N THR A 276 -5.85 -20.47 -41.37
CA THR A 276 -5.13 -21.74 -41.11
C THR A 276 -4.52 -21.93 -39.71
N ALA A 277 -5.24 -22.65 -38.85
CA ALA A 277 -4.70 -23.20 -37.59
C ALA A 277 -4.00 -24.56 -37.84
N PRO A 278 -2.86 -24.85 -37.18
CA PRO A 278 -2.29 -26.20 -37.13
C PRO A 278 -3.03 -27.09 -36.12
N ALA A 279 -3.06 -28.40 -36.38
CA ALA A 279 -3.89 -29.34 -35.63
C ALA A 279 -3.30 -29.78 -34.27
N VAL A 280 -4.17 -29.90 -33.26
CA VAL A 280 -3.85 -30.50 -31.96
C VAL A 280 -4.00 -32.03 -32.02
N LEU A 281 -2.97 -32.78 -31.64
CA LEU A 281 -3.10 -34.22 -31.39
C LEU A 281 -3.97 -34.45 -30.15
N ARG A 282 -5.04 -35.25 -30.30
CA ARG A 282 -5.86 -35.73 -29.18
C ARG A 282 -5.50 -37.17 -28.81
N PRO A 283 -5.27 -37.48 -27.52
CA PRO A 283 -5.44 -38.83 -26.97
C PRO A 283 -6.90 -39.31 -27.11
N ARG A 284 -7.13 -40.63 -27.02
CA ARG A 284 -8.45 -41.27 -27.17
C ARG A 284 -9.08 -41.65 -25.84
N GLY A 285 -10.38 -41.38 -25.70
CA GLY A 285 -11.29 -42.05 -24.75
C GLY A 285 -11.34 -41.45 -23.33
N ALA A 286 -12.46 -41.57 -22.60
CA ALA A 286 -13.78 -42.06 -23.01
C ALA A 286 -14.92 -41.59 -22.08
N GLY A 287 -16.09 -41.27 -22.67
CA GLY A 287 -17.43 -41.45 -22.07
C GLY A 287 -17.93 -40.48 -20.98
N GLY A 288 -19.10 -39.87 -21.22
CA GLY A 288 -20.09 -39.64 -20.15
C GLY A 288 -20.61 -38.21 -19.93
N ALA A 289 -21.85 -37.96 -20.40
CA ALA A 289 -22.83 -36.96 -19.95
C ALA A 289 -22.49 -35.45 -19.97
N THR A 290 -23.49 -34.67 -20.38
CA THR A 290 -23.62 -33.21 -20.20
C THR A 290 -24.71 -32.92 -19.14
N PRO A 291 -24.79 -31.69 -18.60
CA PRO A 291 -25.66 -30.70 -19.25
C PRO A 291 -25.11 -29.26 -19.34
N GLU A 292 -25.34 -28.68 -20.51
CA GLU A 292 -25.81 -27.29 -20.78
C GLU A 292 -25.65 -26.19 -19.71
N ALA A 293 -24.90 -25.13 -20.06
CA ALA A 293 -24.92 -23.82 -19.41
C ALA A 293 -24.79 -22.70 -20.47
N ALA A 294 -25.46 -21.56 -20.25
CA ALA A 294 -25.63 -20.49 -21.24
C ALA A 294 -24.40 -19.55 -21.38
N PRO A 295 -24.20 -18.88 -22.54
CA PRO A 295 -22.98 -18.11 -22.80
C PRO A 295 -22.97 -16.72 -22.13
N GLY A 296 -21.96 -16.47 -21.29
CA GLY A 296 -21.56 -15.12 -20.86
C GLY A 296 -20.57 -14.45 -21.83
N PRO A 297 -20.49 -13.11 -21.88
CA PRO A 297 -19.65 -12.39 -22.84
C PRO A 297 -18.15 -12.48 -22.51
N ALA A 298 -17.34 -12.92 -23.47
CA ALA A 298 -15.89 -13.04 -23.31
C ALA A 298 -15.16 -11.68 -23.35
N SER A 299 -14.90 -11.10 -22.18
CA SER A 299 -13.97 -9.97 -22.04
C SER A 299 -12.51 -10.45 -22.06
N GLY A 300 -11.96 -10.65 -23.26
CA GLY A 300 -10.59 -11.13 -23.44
C GLY A 300 -9.54 -10.15 -22.92
N PHE A 301 -8.94 -10.46 -21.77
CA PHE A 301 -7.64 -9.89 -21.39
C PHE A 301 -6.52 -10.53 -22.22
N GLY A 302 -5.46 -9.76 -22.45
CA GLY A 302 -4.53 -9.98 -23.55
C GLY A 302 -3.19 -10.63 -23.19
N SER A 303 -3.20 -11.81 -22.55
CA SER A 303 -2.14 -12.82 -22.50
C SER A 303 -0.73 -12.42 -22.03
N ALA A 304 -0.15 -13.20 -21.09
CA ALA A 304 1.18 -12.97 -20.51
C ALA A 304 2.17 -14.14 -20.68
N SER A 305 2.61 -14.44 -21.91
CA SER A 305 3.69 -15.39 -22.23
C SER A 305 4.25 -15.20 -23.66
N GLY A 306 5.58 -15.18 -23.81
CA GLY A 306 6.27 -14.83 -25.06
C GLY A 306 6.55 -13.33 -25.19
N ASP A 307 7.62 -12.99 -25.92
CA ASP A 307 8.19 -11.63 -25.98
C ASP A 307 7.23 -10.63 -26.64
N ARG A 308 6.47 -9.90 -25.83
CA ARG A 308 5.44 -8.94 -26.28
C ARG A 308 5.91 -7.51 -26.13
N SER A 309 5.96 -6.81 -27.27
CA SER A 309 6.27 -5.39 -27.37
C SER A 309 5.30 -4.55 -26.53
N SER A 310 5.86 -3.62 -25.76
CA SER A 310 5.11 -2.75 -24.84
C SER A 310 4.81 -1.42 -25.49
N TYR A 311 3.68 -0.79 -25.16
CA TYR A 311 3.30 0.48 -25.79
C TYR A 311 4.13 1.65 -25.26
N ARG A 312 4.40 2.63 -26.12
CA ARG A 312 5.00 3.93 -25.84
C ARG A 312 4.35 5.01 -26.72
N ASN A 313 4.44 6.28 -26.33
CA ASN A 313 3.91 7.42 -27.06
C ASN A 313 4.86 8.61 -26.82
N GLN A 314 5.57 9.02 -27.87
CA GLN A 314 6.66 9.99 -27.76
C GLN A 314 6.18 11.43 -27.50
N ALA A 315 4.98 11.79 -27.97
CA ALA A 315 4.38 13.09 -27.65
C ALA A 315 4.01 13.17 -26.16
N GLU A 316 3.32 12.14 -25.63
CA GLU A 316 3.04 12.04 -24.20
C GLU A 316 4.32 12.01 -23.34
N ALA A 317 5.37 11.30 -23.78
CA ALA A 317 6.62 11.20 -23.04
C ALA A 317 7.35 12.56 -22.93
N ALA A 318 7.40 13.32 -24.03
CA ALA A 318 7.94 14.68 -24.03
C ALA A 318 7.08 15.63 -23.18
N LEU A 319 5.76 15.58 -23.35
CA LEU A 319 4.81 16.40 -22.60
C LEU A 319 4.89 16.13 -21.09
N ALA A 320 5.03 14.86 -20.67
CA ALA A 320 5.19 14.48 -19.28
C ALA A 320 6.45 15.07 -18.64
N LEU A 321 7.59 15.02 -19.34
CA LEU A 321 8.84 15.61 -18.89
C LEU A 321 8.75 17.15 -18.82
N ALA A 322 8.10 17.78 -19.81
CA ALA A 322 7.95 19.24 -19.86
C ALA A 322 7.07 19.78 -18.72
N VAL A 323 5.91 19.16 -18.48
CA VAL A 323 5.01 19.49 -17.36
C VAL A 323 5.70 19.26 -16.02
N THR A 324 6.38 18.12 -15.85
CA THR A 324 7.13 17.81 -14.62
C THR A 324 8.25 18.82 -14.39
N HIS A 325 8.97 19.21 -15.44
CA HIS A 325 10.00 20.24 -15.34
C HIS A 325 9.43 21.61 -14.93
N GLN A 326 8.33 22.08 -15.55
CA GLN A 326 7.68 23.34 -15.17
C GLN A 326 7.25 23.37 -13.70
N LEU A 327 6.59 22.31 -13.23
CA LEU A 327 6.14 22.19 -11.83
C LEU A 327 7.34 22.25 -10.87
N LEU A 328 8.39 21.47 -11.12
CA LEU A 328 9.59 21.43 -10.28
C LEU A 328 10.44 22.71 -10.39
N ALA A 329 10.41 23.42 -11.52
CA ALA A 329 11.14 24.66 -11.75
C ALA A 329 10.62 25.83 -10.89
N ALA A 330 9.31 25.85 -10.58
CA ALA A 330 8.73 26.83 -9.67
C ALA A 330 9.17 26.67 -8.20
N GLY A 331 9.65 25.47 -7.83
CA GLY A 331 10.30 25.21 -6.54
C GLY A 331 9.37 25.12 -5.32
N ASP A 332 8.05 25.18 -5.51
CA ASP A 332 7.08 25.02 -4.42
C ASP A 332 6.67 23.56 -4.17
N VAL A 333 7.10 22.61 -5.02
CA VAL A 333 6.88 21.16 -4.89
C VAL A 333 8.22 20.41 -4.81
N SER A 334 8.33 19.43 -3.92
CA SER A 334 9.57 18.67 -3.67
C SER A 334 9.54 17.24 -4.18
N SER A 335 8.35 16.70 -4.51
CA SER A 335 8.19 15.35 -5.02
C SER A 335 7.26 15.26 -6.24
N ALA A 336 7.69 14.51 -7.25
CA ALA A 336 6.94 14.28 -8.49
C ALA A 336 6.95 12.82 -8.92
N ALA A 337 5.86 12.34 -9.51
CA ALA A 337 5.81 11.02 -10.13
C ALA A 337 5.20 11.04 -11.54
N ILE A 338 5.94 10.49 -12.50
CA ILE A 338 5.45 10.23 -13.85
C ILE A 338 5.00 8.77 -13.93
N LEU A 339 3.69 8.56 -14.02
CA LEU A 339 3.06 7.24 -13.94
C LEU A 339 2.45 6.83 -15.27
N THR A 340 2.49 5.54 -15.60
CA THR A 340 1.95 5.02 -16.86
C THR A 340 1.59 3.53 -16.74
N PRO A 341 0.69 2.95 -17.56
CA PRO A 341 0.45 1.51 -17.54
C PRO A 341 1.60 0.68 -18.15
N TYR A 342 2.50 1.30 -18.94
CA TYR A 342 3.35 0.57 -19.88
C TYR A 342 4.86 0.71 -19.59
N ARG A 343 5.55 -0.43 -19.44
CA ARG A 343 7.02 -0.47 -19.29
C ARG A 343 7.78 0.07 -20.51
N GLY A 344 7.19 0.01 -21.71
CA GLY A 344 7.73 0.67 -22.91
C GLY A 344 7.81 2.19 -22.74
N GLN A 345 6.75 2.80 -22.22
CA GLN A 345 6.69 4.22 -21.92
C GLN A 345 7.61 4.63 -20.76
N VAL A 346 7.70 3.85 -19.68
CA VAL A 346 8.68 4.08 -18.58
C VAL A 346 10.10 4.18 -19.15
N ARG A 347 10.53 3.19 -19.94
CA ARG A 347 11.86 3.18 -20.58
C ARG A 347 12.09 4.36 -21.51
N LEU A 348 11.08 4.80 -22.25
CA LEU A 348 11.17 5.97 -23.13
C LEU A 348 11.35 7.27 -22.31
N ILE A 349 10.53 7.46 -21.27
CA ILE A 349 10.58 8.65 -20.41
C ILE A 349 11.90 8.72 -19.66
N GLU A 350 12.38 7.62 -19.07
CA GLU A 350 13.71 7.57 -18.44
C GLU A 350 14.85 7.89 -19.42
N SER A 351 14.76 7.38 -20.66
CA SER A 351 15.79 7.63 -21.69
C SER A 351 15.84 9.11 -22.09
N LEU A 352 14.66 9.72 -22.30
CA LEU A 352 14.54 11.15 -22.62
C LEU A 352 14.91 12.06 -21.43
N MET A 353 14.66 11.60 -20.19
CA MET A 353 15.06 12.28 -18.95
C MET A 353 16.59 12.35 -18.84
N ARG A 354 17.26 11.19 -18.86
CA ARG A 354 18.73 11.07 -18.79
C ARG A 354 19.41 11.76 -19.97
N GLY A 355 18.88 11.57 -21.18
CA GLY A 355 19.39 12.18 -22.42
C GLY A 355 19.26 13.71 -22.48
N ARG A 356 18.56 14.34 -21.53
CA ARG A 356 18.45 15.79 -21.36
C ARG A 356 19.03 16.29 -20.02
N GLY A 357 19.64 15.42 -19.21
CA GLY A 357 20.18 15.76 -17.89
C GLY A 357 19.13 16.22 -16.86
N LEU A 358 17.85 15.94 -17.10
CA LEU A 358 16.75 16.40 -16.24
C LEU A 358 16.79 15.77 -14.85
N ASP A 359 17.24 14.53 -14.75
CA ASP A 359 17.49 13.82 -13.49
C ASP A 359 18.55 14.53 -12.65
N ALA A 360 19.68 14.92 -13.24
CA ALA A 360 20.70 15.71 -12.57
C ALA A 360 20.18 17.11 -12.16
N ALA A 361 19.42 17.78 -13.04
CA ALA A 361 18.86 19.10 -12.76
C ALA A 361 17.80 19.08 -11.63
N TRP A 362 16.98 18.03 -11.54
CA TRP A 362 16.01 17.85 -10.46
C TRP A 362 16.68 17.42 -9.14
N ALA A 363 17.66 16.53 -9.19
CA ALA A 363 18.45 16.13 -8.02
C ALA A 363 19.24 17.32 -7.42
N ALA A 364 19.81 18.19 -8.26
CA ALA A 364 20.48 19.43 -7.82
C ALA A 364 19.54 20.44 -7.14
N ARG A 365 18.23 20.31 -7.33
CA ARG A 365 17.18 21.09 -6.65
C ARG A 365 16.61 20.38 -5.42
N GLY A 366 17.09 19.19 -5.08
CA GLY A 366 16.59 18.36 -3.98
C GLY A 366 15.21 17.73 -4.24
N ALA A 367 14.77 17.63 -5.51
CA ALA A 367 13.47 17.08 -5.86
C ALA A 367 13.53 15.55 -6.05
N GLU A 368 12.65 14.81 -5.38
CA GLU A 368 12.46 13.38 -5.66
C GLU A 368 11.56 13.21 -6.90
N VAL A 369 12.09 12.61 -7.97
CA VAL A 369 11.31 12.32 -9.17
C VAL A 369 11.31 10.83 -9.47
N ALA A 370 10.12 10.24 -9.54
CA ALA A 370 9.94 8.83 -9.87
C ALA A 370 9.29 8.67 -11.26
N VAL A 371 9.84 7.78 -12.09
CA VAL A 371 9.19 7.28 -13.31
C VAL A 371 8.86 5.81 -13.07
N SER A 372 7.59 5.41 -13.16
CA SER A 372 7.19 4.03 -12.81
C SER A 372 5.90 3.59 -13.51
N THR A 373 5.60 2.28 -13.45
CA THR A 373 4.24 1.83 -13.75
C THR A 373 3.31 2.08 -12.58
N VAL A 374 2.00 2.11 -12.83
CA VAL A 374 0.98 2.25 -11.76
C VAL A 374 1.18 1.21 -10.65
N ASP A 375 1.39 -0.06 -11.02
CA ASP A 375 1.68 -1.18 -10.12
C ASP A 375 2.97 -0.92 -9.32
N GLY A 376 4.03 -0.48 -10.01
CA GLY A 376 5.33 -0.16 -9.41
C GLY A 376 5.37 1.14 -8.60
N TYR A 377 4.21 1.76 -8.34
CA TYR A 377 4.07 2.95 -7.51
C TYR A 377 2.91 2.83 -6.49
N GLN A 378 2.36 1.62 -6.31
CA GLN A 378 1.41 1.35 -5.24
C GLN A 378 2.07 1.58 -3.85
N GLY A 379 1.27 1.95 -2.85
CA GLY A 379 1.76 2.35 -1.52
C GLY A 379 2.53 3.69 -1.43
N ARG A 380 2.93 4.32 -2.55
CA ARG A 380 3.64 5.62 -2.58
C ARG A 380 2.69 6.81 -2.83
N GLU A 381 3.22 8.03 -2.68
CA GLU A 381 2.59 9.31 -3.02
C GLU A 381 3.65 10.36 -3.42
N ALA A 382 3.23 11.40 -4.14
CA ALA A 382 4.06 12.55 -4.53
C ALA A 382 3.22 13.84 -4.51
N ASP A 383 3.84 15.01 -4.39
CA ASP A 383 3.12 16.29 -4.43
C ASP A 383 2.38 16.47 -5.75
N VAL A 384 3.06 16.17 -6.86
CA VAL A 384 2.46 16.17 -8.20
C VAL A 384 2.59 14.83 -8.90
N VAL A 385 1.53 14.45 -9.64
CA VAL A 385 1.52 13.25 -10.48
C VAL A 385 1.16 13.62 -11.91
N VAL A 386 1.98 13.17 -12.85
CA VAL A 386 1.72 13.26 -14.29
C VAL A 386 1.47 11.85 -14.82
N PHE A 387 0.22 11.54 -15.18
CA PHE A 387 -0.17 10.24 -15.69
C PHE A 387 -0.21 10.21 -17.21
N SER A 388 0.59 9.34 -17.83
CA SER A 388 0.62 9.10 -19.29
C SER A 388 -0.16 7.83 -19.62
N ALA A 389 -1.32 8.00 -20.27
CA ALA A 389 -2.19 6.91 -20.70
C ALA A 389 -1.63 6.10 -21.88
N VAL A 390 -0.78 6.72 -22.71
CA VAL A 390 -0.07 6.17 -23.89
C VAL A 390 -0.98 5.90 -25.09
N ARG A 391 -2.17 5.35 -24.87
CA ARG A 391 -3.02 4.76 -25.91
C ARG A 391 -3.74 5.83 -26.73
N ALA A 392 -3.51 5.78 -28.04
CA ALA A 392 -4.01 6.71 -29.04
C ALA A 392 -4.18 5.95 -30.36
N ASN A 393 -5.40 5.44 -30.60
CA ASN A 393 -5.73 4.61 -31.77
C ASN A 393 -7.22 4.68 -32.15
N ASP A 394 -7.48 4.61 -33.46
CA ASP A 394 -8.84 4.68 -34.03
C ASP A 394 -9.76 3.55 -33.56
N ARG A 395 -9.18 2.42 -33.15
CA ARG A 395 -9.91 1.23 -32.65
C ARG A 395 -10.48 1.43 -31.24
N GLY A 396 -10.09 2.47 -30.51
CA GLY A 396 -10.48 2.68 -29.11
C GLY A 396 -9.90 1.63 -28.15
N ALA A 397 -8.83 0.93 -28.52
CA ALA A 397 -8.26 -0.14 -27.72
C ALA A 397 -7.36 0.43 -26.60
N VAL A 398 -7.79 0.33 -25.34
CA VAL A 398 -7.07 0.93 -24.20
C VAL A 398 -6.20 -0.05 -23.39
N GLY A 399 -6.35 -1.37 -23.58
CA GLY A 399 -5.49 -2.37 -22.92
C GLY A 399 -5.55 -2.30 -21.39
N PHE A 400 -4.39 -2.25 -20.72
CA PHE A 400 -4.28 -2.20 -19.24
C PHE A 400 -5.03 -1.05 -18.56
N LEU A 401 -5.42 -0.01 -19.30
CA LEU A 401 -6.28 1.07 -18.79
C LEU A 401 -7.74 0.63 -18.53
N SER A 402 -8.16 -0.55 -19.01
CA SER A 402 -9.55 -1.05 -18.84
C SER A 402 -9.91 -1.44 -17.40
N ASP A 403 -8.93 -1.64 -16.52
CA ASP A 403 -9.18 -1.99 -15.12
C ASP A 403 -9.44 -0.72 -14.29
N PRO A 404 -10.67 -0.52 -13.75
CA PRO A 404 -10.98 0.63 -12.90
C PRO A 404 -10.08 0.73 -11.67
N ARG A 405 -9.47 -0.38 -11.19
CA ARG A 405 -8.56 -0.38 -10.04
C ARG A 405 -7.19 0.23 -10.37
N ARG A 406 -6.71 0.07 -11.62
CA ARG A 406 -5.51 0.77 -12.15
C ARG A 406 -5.74 2.27 -12.23
N MET A 407 -6.92 2.67 -12.71
CA MET A 407 -7.33 4.07 -12.74
C MET A 407 -7.40 4.66 -11.32
N ASN A 408 -8.05 3.98 -10.36
CA ASN A 408 -8.15 4.42 -8.97
C ASN A 408 -6.78 4.64 -8.34
N VAL A 409 -5.85 3.68 -8.43
CA VAL A 409 -4.48 3.85 -7.92
C VAL A 409 -3.83 5.08 -8.54
N ALA A 410 -3.81 5.19 -9.87
CA ALA A 410 -3.12 6.27 -10.57
C ALA A 410 -3.57 7.68 -10.12
N ILE A 411 -4.88 7.92 -10.04
CA ILE A 411 -5.43 9.25 -9.69
C ILE A 411 -5.41 9.56 -8.19
N THR A 412 -5.13 8.57 -7.32
CA THR A 412 -5.04 8.73 -5.85
C THR A 412 -3.60 8.72 -5.31
N ARG A 413 -2.59 8.78 -6.19
CA ARG A 413 -1.18 9.01 -5.81
C ARG A 413 -0.79 10.48 -5.53
N PRO A 414 -1.39 11.52 -6.15
CA PRO A 414 -0.96 12.89 -5.90
C PRO A 414 -1.47 13.46 -4.58
N ARG A 415 -0.71 14.38 -3.99
CA ARG A 415 -1.07 15.11 -2.77
C ARG A 415 -1.64 16.49 -3.10
N ARG A 416 -1.01 17.20 -4.04
CA ARG A 416 -1.29 18.60 -4.37
C ARG A 416 -1.71 18.85 -5.82
N GLY A 417 -1.34 18.02 -6.79
CA GLY A 417 -1.79 18.20 -8.19
C GLY A 417 -1.71 16.98 -9.10
N LEU A 418 -2.68 16.87 -10.01
CA LEU A 418 -2.81 15.77 -10.98
C LEU A 418 -2.94 16.29 -12.41
N VAL A 419 -2.03 15.84 -13.28
CA VAL A 419 -2.12 16.05 -14.74
C VAL A 419 -2.27 14.70 -15.42
N VAL A 420 -3.32 14.52 -16.21
CA VAL A 420 -3.58 13.33 -17.03
C VAL A 420 -3.31 13.68 -18.49
N LEU A 421 -2.46 12.90 -19.15
CA LEU A 421 -2.14 12.98 -20.57
C LEU A 421 -2.77 11.79 -21.28
N ALA A 422 -3.58 12.03 -22.30
CA ALA A 422 -4.24 10.98 -23.08
C ALA A 422 -4.70 11.47 -24.46
N ASP A 423 -4.94 10.55 -25.39
CA ASP A 423 -5.92 10.78 -26.43
C ASP A 423 -7.33 10.56 -25.85
N THR A 424 -8.11 11.64 -25.67
CA THR A 424 -9.37 11.56 -24.92
C THR A 424 -10.46 10.75 -25.65
N ASP A 425 -10.37 10.60 -26.97
CA ASP A 425 -11.31 9.80 -27.76
C ASP A 425 -11.03 8.30 -27.64
N THR A 426 -9.77 7.85 -27.76
CA THR A 426 -9.37 6.46 -27.49
C THR A 426 -9.74 6.07 -26.06
N LEU A 427 -9.45 6.94 -25.09
CA LEU A 427 -9.75 6.72 -23.68
C LEU A 427 -11.26 6.57 -23.42
N THR A 428 -12.08 7.43 -24.03
CA THR A 428 -13.56 7.41 -23.89
C THR A 428 -14.20 6.24 -24.63
N ARG A 429 -13.66 5.83 -25.79
CA ARG A 429 -14.17 4.66 -26.53
C ARG A 429 -13.85 3.33 -25.83
N GLY A 430 -12.69 3.22 -25.19
CA GLY A 430 -12.18 1.95 -24.68
C GLY A 430 -12.54 1.57 -23.24
N SER A 431 -12.96 2.51 -22.40
CA SER A 431 -13.40 2.23 -21.02
C SER A 431 -14.55 3.14 -20.61
N ARG A 432 -15.58 2.55 -19.99
CA ARG A 432 -16.74 3.27 -19.42
C ARG A 432 -16.34 4.11 -18.20
N ASP A 433 -15.34 3.65 -17.46
CA ASP A 433 -14.86 4.29 -16.23
C ASP A 433 -14.06 5.55 -16.59
N TRP A 434 -13.16 5.44 -17.57
CA TRP A 434 -12.48 6.61 -18.12
C TRP A 434 -13.43 7.54 -18.89
N ALA A 435 -14.42 7.03 -19.62
CA ALA A 435 -15.46 7.88 -20.23
C ALA A 435 -16.22 8.70 -19.16
N THR A 436 -16.46 8.11 -17.98
CA THR A 436 -17.07 8.79 -16.83
C THR A 436 -16.13 9.83 -16.24
N TYR A 437 -14.84 9.54 -16.12
CA TYR A 437 -13.82 10.52 -15.72
C TYR A 437 -13.68 11.69 -16.70
N VAL A 438 -13.61 11.43 -18.01
CA VAL A 438 -13.54 12.47 -19.04
C VAL A 438 -14.80 13.34 -19.01
N LYS A 439 -15.99 12.75 -18.81
CA LYS A 439 -17.25 13.49 -18.63
C LYS A 439 -17.23 14.38 -17.37
N TRP A 440 -16.71 13.87 -16.25
CA TRP A 440 -16.54 14.65 -15.02
C TRP A 440 -15.51 15.77 -15.21
N ALA A 441 -14.33 15.49 -15.75
CA ALA A 441 -13.30 16.47 -16.02
C ALA A 441 -13.82 17.60 -16.93
N ARG A 442 -14.62 17.28 -17.95
CA ARG A 442 -15.32 18.26 -18.80
C ARG A 442 -16.32 19.11 -18.00
N SER A 443 -17.10 18.53 -17.07
CA SER A 443 -18.01 19.32 -16.21
C SER A 443 -17.29 20.14 -15.14
N GLN A 444 -16.07 19.77 -14.77
CA GLN A 444 -15.19 20.54 -13.89
C GLN A 444 -14.43 21.66 -14.61
N GLY A 445 -14.49 21.71 -15.95
CA GLY A 445 -13.76 22.66 -16.80
C GLY A 445 -12.26 22.36 -16.96
N VAL A 446 -11.76 21.24 -16.44
CA VAL A 446 -10.32 20.94 -16.31
C VAL A 446 -9.72 20.21 -17.52
N VAL A 447 -10.31 20.38 -18.71
CA VAL A 447 -9.88 19.72 -19.96
C VAL A 447 -9.40 20.76 -20.96
N ALA A 448 -8.22 20.54 -21.54
CA ALA A 448 -7.63 21.42 -22.54
C ALA A 448 -6.88 20.60 -23.62
N ALA A 449 -6.55 21.23 -24.74
CA ALA A 449 -5.54 20.70 -25.65
C ALA A 449 -4.14 21.05 -25.13
N ASP A 450 -3.19 20.13 -25.26
CA ASP A 450 -1.79 20.30 -24.86
C ASP A 450 -1.17 21.63 -25.32
N ARG A 451 -1.32 21.96 -26.61
CA ARG A 451 -0.80 23.18 -27.26
C ARG A 451 -1.36 24.50 -26.71
N GLN A 452 -2.45 24.47 -25.94
CA GLN A 452 -3.03 25.66 -25.31
C GLN A 452 -2.35 26.04 -24.00
N LEU A 453 -1.58 25.11 -23.40
CA LEU A 453 -1.02 25.26 -22.05
C LEU A 453 0.50 25.10 -21.99
N ILE A 454 1.13 24.34 -22.91
CA ILE A 454 2.57 24.11 -22.89
C ILE A 454 3.13 23.76 -24.28
N ASP A 455 4.21 24.43 -24.69
CA ASP A 455 5.12 23.93 -25.73
C ASP A 455 6.18 23.05 -25.08
N ALA A 456 6.00 21.73 -25.20
CA ALA A 456 6.92 20.75 -24.63
C ALA A 456 8.32 20.80 -25.26
N GLN A 457 8.45 21.19 -26.54
CA GLN A 457 9.74 21.24 -27.22
C GLN A 457 10.51 22.50 -26.84
N ALA A 458 9.85 23.65 -26.70
CA ALA A 458 10.48 24.87 -26.18
C ALA A 458 10.99 24.65 -24.75
N VAL A 459 10.14 24.15 -23.85
CA VAL A 459 10.50 23.86 -22.44
C VAL A 459 11.67 22.89 -22.34
N LEU A 460 11.63 21.77 -23.07
CA LEU A 460 12.69 20.76 -23.02
C LEU A 460 13.97 21.16 -23.77
N SER A 461 13.94 22.22 -24.59
CA SER A 461 15.14 22.78 -25.22
C SER A 461 15.82 23.79 -24.30
N ALA A 462 15.05 24.67 -23.64
CA ALA A 462 15.55 25.57 -22.61
C ALA A 462 16.17 24.79 -21.43
N ALA A 463 15.49 23.73 -20.97
CA ALA A 463 15.98 22.87 -19.89
C ALA A 463 17.23 22.02 -20.25
N GLY A 464 17.57 21.91 -21.53
CA GLY A 464 18.73 21.16 -22.02
C GLY A 464 20.02 22.00 -22.13
N GLY A 465 19.95 23.31 -21.89
CA GLY A 465 21.12 24.16 -21.76
C GLY A 465 21.88 23.86 -20.47
N GLY A 466 23.22 23.76 -20.55
CA GLY A 466 24.07 23.72 -19.35
C GLY A 466 23.90 25.00 -18.50
N PRO A 467 24.32 24.98 -17.22
CA PRO A 467 24.03 26.06 -16.26
C PRO A 467 24.59 27.42 -16.73
N GLY A 468 23.72 28.25 -17.31
CA GLY A 468 24.12 29.39 -18.15
C GLY A 468 23.03 30.45 -18.35
N ALA A 469 22.67 31.11 -17.25
CA ALA A 469 21.96 32.39 -17.15
C ALA A 469 20.45 32.50 -17.53
N ALA A 470 19.75 33.28 -16.69
CA ALA A 470 18.54 34.08 -16.93
C ALA A 470 17.19 33.40 -17.27
N ASP A 471 16.30 33.48 -16.27
CA ASP A 471 14.95 34.06 -16.40
C ASP A 471 13.91 33.41 -17.34
N ALA A 472 13.41 32.25 -16.88
CA ALA A 472 12.03 31.83 -17.16
C ALA A 472 10.94 32.84 -16.68
N ALA A 473 11.33 33.94 -16.03
CA ALA A 473 10.45 35.05 -15.66
C ALA A 473 10.23 36.07 -16.80
N ALA A 474 11.07 36.10 -17.84
CA ALA A 474 11.01 37.12 -18.89
C ALA A 474 9.96 36.86 -19.99
N LEU A 475 9.48 35.62 -20.13
CA LEU A 475 8.59 35.18 -21.22
C LEU A 475 7.09 35.52 -21.04
N LEU A 476 6.76 36.48 -20.16
CA LEU A 476 5.39 36.96 -19.91
C LEU A 476 5.30 38.50 -19.80
N SER A 477 6.28 39.24 -20.33
CA SER A 477 6.35 40.71 -20.20
C SER A 477 6.85 41.41 -21.47
N SER A 478 6.37 41.01 -22.65
CA SER A 478 6.71 41.66 -23.93
C SER A 478 5.63 41.48 -25.01
N GLU A 479 4.44 42.02 -24.78
CA GLU A 479 3.41 42.28 -25.82
C GLU A 479 2.83 43.67 -25.62
N ASP A 480 3.56 44.70 -26.08
CA ASP A 480 3.06 46.08 -26.27
C ASP A 480 4.11 46.88 -27.08
N ASP A 481 3.97 46.91 -28.41
CA ASP A 481 4.17 48.12 -29.26
C ASP A 481 3.89 47.82 -30.75
N GLU A 482 3.64 48.87 -31.55
CA GLU A 482 3.36 48.89 -33.01
C GLU A 482 1.96 48.44 -33.51
N ALA A 483 0.93 49.19 -33.11
CA ALA A 483 -0.30 49.39 -33.92
C ALA A 483 -1.03 50.71 -33.60
N GLY A 484 -0.56 51.85 -34.14
CA GLY A 484 -1.20 53.16 -33.89
C GLY A 484 -2.57 53.32 -34.59
N GLY A 485 -3.65 53.63 -33.84
CA GLY A 485 -5.01 53.59 -34.42
C GLY A 485 -6.23 54.16 -33.67
N ALA A 486 -6.07 55.22 -32.85
CA ALA A 486 -7.18 56.03 -32.28
C ALA A 486 -8.13 55.38 -31.22
N ALA A 487 -9.12 56.15 -30.77
CA ALA A 487 -10.24 55.82 -29.84
C ALA A 487 -9.98 55.73 -28.31
N SER A 488 -9.83 56.91 -27.70
CA SER A 488 -10.31 57.32 -26.35
C SER A 488 -11.32 56.39 -25.63
N GLY A 489 -11.07 56.09 -24.33
CA GLY A 489 -12.14 55.75 -23.38
C GLY A 489 -11.75 55.01 -22.07
N ASN A 490 -12.11 55.60 -20.91
CA ASN A 490 -12.24 54.96 -19.58
C ASN A 490 -11.09 54.09 -19.02
N GLN A 491 -10.12 54.71 -18.34
CA GLN A 491 -9.46 54.12 -17.17
C GLN A 491 -10.07 54.68 -15.87
N ALA A 492 -11.10 54.03 -15.33
CA ALA A 492 -11.78 54.47 -14.11
C ALA A 492 -12.48 53.33 -13.33
N ALA A 493 -11.75 52.24 -13.02
CA ALA A 493 -12.31 51.11 -12.24
C ALA A 493 -11.27 50.38 -11.36
N ALA A 494 -10.05 50.16 -11.85
CA ALA A 494 -9.07 49.27 -11.18
C ALA A 494 -8.42 49.85 -9.90
N ALA A 495 -8.46 51.17 -9.68
CA ALA A 495 -7.72 51.83 -8.61
C ALA A 495 -8.36 51.72 -7.20
N ALA A 496 -9.61 51.27 -7.08
CA ALA A 496 -10.35 51.30 -5.83
C ALA A 496 -10.14 50.08 -4.90
N ALA A 497 -9.68 48.93 -5.44
CA ALA A 497 -9.57 47.69 -4.68
C ALA A 497 -8.29 47.61 -3.82
N THR A 498 -7.17 48.13 -4.31
CA THR A 498 -5.84 47.93 -3.72
C THR A 498 -5.60 48.77 -2.45
N ALA A 499 -6.38 49.82 -2.22
CA ALA A 499 -6.22 50.73 -1.09
C ALA A 499 -6.76 50.19 0.25
N ALA A 500 -7.65 49.20 0.23
CA ALA A 500 -8.35 48.74 1.44
C ALA A 500 -7.53 47.76 2.31
N VAL A 501 -6.57 47.05 1.72
CA VAL A 501 -5.84 45.96 2.41
C VAL A 501 -4.64 46.47 3.23
N ALA A 502 -4.02 47.58 2.82
CA ALA A 502 -2.85 48.15 3.51
C ALA A 502 -3.19 48.82 4.86
N ALA A 503 -4.44 49.22 5.09
CA ALA A 503 -4.84 50.02 6.25
C ALA A 503 -5.11 49.22 7.55
N ALA A 504 -5.02 47.89 7.51
CA ALA A 504 -5.37 47.01 8.63
C ALA A 504 -4.16 46.45 9.42
N ALA A 505 -2.93 46.67 8.94
CA ALA A 505 -1.72 46.10 9.54
C ALA A 505 -1.10 46.96 10.67
N GLU A 506 -1.35 48.27 10.69
CA GLU A 506 -0.84 49.19 11.70
C GLU A 506 -1.87 49.53 12.79
N ARG A 507 -2.04 48.59 13.73
CA ARG A 507 -2.38 48.88 15.14
C ARG A 507 -2.24 47.63 16.02
N SER A 508 -1.05 47.45 16.58
CA SER A 508 -0.79 46.57 17.72
C SER A 508 -0.05 47.37 18.80
N GLY A 509 -0.33 47.04 20.06
CA GLY A 509 -0.13 47.91 21.22
C GLY A 509 -1.51 48.18 21.88
N ASP A 510 -1.74 47.84 23.16
CA ASP A 510 -0.76 47.52 24.21
C ASP A 510 -1.34 46.58 25.30
N ALA A 511 -0.44 46.10 26.16
CA ALA A 511 -0.63 45.70 27.57
C ALA A 511 -1.58 44.53 27.98
N LEU A 512 -0.93 43.44 28.42
CA LEU A 512 -1.07 42.80 29.75
C LEU A 512 -2.33 41.97 30.16
N ALA A 513 -2.12 40.64 30.14
CA ALA A 513 -2.06 39.76 31.33
C ALA A 513 -3.33 39.17 32.01
N ALA A 514 -3.05 38.11 32.78
CA ALA A 514 -3.85 37.45 33.83
C ALA A 514 -5.00 36.48 33.45
N ASP A 515 -4.64 35.19 33.39
CA ASP A 515 -5.17 34.12 34.27
C ASP A 515 -6.67 33.71 34.19
N GLY A 516 -7.01 32.60 34.86
CA GLY A 516 -8.38 32.16 35.14
C GLY A 516 -8.89 31.02 34.27
N ALA A 517 -9.58 30.06 34.90
CA ALA A 517 -10.12 28.87 34.25
C ALA A 517 -11.63 28.69 34.49
N ALA A 518 -12.20 27.80 33.67
CA ALA A 518 -13.33 26.92 33.98
C ALA A 518 -14.80 27.42 33.86
N THR A 519 -15.64 26.41 33.62
CA THR A 519 -17.09 26.28 33.88
C THR A 519 -18.11 27.05 33.04
N ALA A 520 -19.10 26.29 32.58
CA ALA A 520 -20.28 26.74 31.86
C ALA A 520 -21.40 27.22 32.79
N ALA A 521 -22.31 28.06 32.27
CA ALA A 521 -23.75 27.97 32.53
C ALA A 521 -24.58 28.86 31.58
N THR A 522 -25.68 28.32 31.05
CA THR A 522 -26.91 29.06 30.70
C THR A 522 -27.74 29.27 32.00
N PRO A 523 -28.81 30.12 32.11
CA PRO A 523 -29.85 30.35 31.08
C PRO A 523 -30.68 31.69 31.09
N THR A 524 -31.71 31.72 30.22
CA THR A 524 -33.05 32.36 30.38
C THR A 524 -33.30 33.89 30.37
N THR A 525 -33.66 34.40 29.18
CA THR A 525 -34.98 35.01 28.80
C THR A 525 -35.53 36.35 29.36
N VAL A 526 -36.53 36.88 28.62
CA VAL A 526 -37.44 38.04 28.86
C VAL A 526 -36.86 39.40 28.43
N GLY A 527 -37.54 40.25 27.65
CA GLY A 527 -38.83 40.18 26.93
C GLY A 527 -38.83 41.14 25.70
N ALA A 528 -39.59 40.90 24.62
CA ALA A 528 -40.98 41.38 24.42
C ALA A 528 -41.13 42.93 24.42
N ALA A 529 -41.80 43.60 23.47
CA ALA A 529 -42.42 43.25 22.17
C ALA A 529 -42.60 44.57 21.34
N SER A 530 -43.48 44.85 20.36
CA SER A 530 -44.70 44.23 19.79
C SER A 530 -45.07 44.90 18.42
N VAL A 531 -46.34 44.79 17.96
CA VAL A 531 -46.97 45.46 16.78
C VAL A 531 -46.57 44.94 15.38
N ALA A 532 -47.55 44.85 14.45
CA ALA A 532 -47.35 44.51 13.03
C ALA A 532 -48.55 44.87 12.12
N LYS A 533 -48.31 45.10 10.81
CA LYS A 533 -49.31 45.03 9.71
C LYS A 533 -48.71 44.19 8.56
N ARG A 534 -49.29 43.13 7.98
CA ARG A 534 -50.67 42.62 7.70
C ARG A 534 -51.10 42.83 6.24
N SER A 535 -51.83 41.91 5.56
CA SER A 535 -52.00 40.43 5.72
C SER A 535 -52.93 39.81 4.64
N ARG A 536 -52.40 38.95 3.73
CA ARG A 536 -53.06 37.89 2.90
C ARG A 536 -52.00 37.33 1.91
N GLY A 537 -52.17 36.22 1.18
CA GLY A 537 -53.22 35.18 1.15
C GLY A 537 -53.68 34.88 -0.31
N GLY A 538 -53.84 33.65 -0.80
CA GLY A 538 -53.63 32.28 -0.26
C GLY A 538 -53.67 31.24 -1.42
N SER A 539 -53.21 29.99 -1.26
CA SER A 539 -54.01 28.75 -0.98
C SER A 539 -53.03 27.55 -0.89
N ARG A 540 -53.03 26.60 0.08
CA ARG A 540 -53.96 25.46 0.37
C ARG A 540 -53.93 24.35 -0.72
N ILE A 541 -53.96 23.02 -0.47
CA ILE A 541 -54.30 22.16 0.72
C ILE A 541 -53.28 20.99 0.90
N ARG A 542 -53.36 20.20 2.00
CA ARG A 542 -52.50 19.05 2.37
C ARG A 542 -53.20 17.67 2.30
N ARG A 543 -52.36 16.62 2.26
CA ARG A 543 -52.51 15.20 2.72
C ARG A 543 -53.68 14.89 3.70
N ALA A 544 -54.30 13.71 3.54
CA ALA A 544 -55.16 13.02 4.52
C ALA A 544 -54.93 11.49 4.53
N THR A 545 -55.49 10.76 5.50
CA THR A 545 -55.35 9.29 5.73
C THR A 545 -56.53 8.73 6.55
N VAL A 546 -56.81 7.41 6.41
CA VAL A 546 -57.72 6.55 7.23
C VAL A 546 -59.24 6.66 6.93
N GLY A 547 -59.92 5.50 6.81
CA GLY A 547 -61.38 5.33 6.72
C GLY A 547 -61.77 3.88 6.35
N SER A 548 -62.85 3.31 6.92
CA SER A 548 -63.21 1.87 6.87
C SER A 548 -64.72 1.65 6.64
N SER A 549 -65.12 0.59 5.90
CA SER A 549 -66.33 -0.25 6.13
C SER A 549 -66.63 -1.25 4.98
N ASP A 550 -66.83 -2.54 5.31
CA ASP A 550 -67.91 -3.49 4.92
C ASP A 550 -68.25 -3.80 3.42
N SER A 551 -68.74 -4.98 2.99
CA SER A 551 -69.16 -6.27 3.62
C SER A 551 -69.26 -7.45 2.60
N ASP A 552 -69.34 -8.70 3.09
CA ASP A 552 -69.78 -9.97 2.41
C ASP A 552 -68.93 -10.56 1.24
N SER A 553 -68.86 -11.88 0.99
CA SER A 553 -69.34 -13.11 1.69
C SER A 553 -68.60 -14.37 1.17
N GLY A 554 -68.34 -15.41 1.99
CA GLY A 554 -67.89 -16.74 1.51
C GLY A 554 -67.18 -17.63 2.56
N GLU A 555 -67.47 -18.94 2.57
CA GLU A 555 -67.07 -19.90 3.63
C GLU A 555 -66.09 -21.01 3.16
N HIS A 556 -65.68 -21.86 4.13
CA HIS A 556 -64.92 -23.14 4.04
C HIS A 556 -63.38 -23.05 3.88
N ASP A 557 -62.56 -23.87 4.54
CA ASP A 557 -62.73 -24.69 5.78
C ASP A 557 -61.34 -24.95 6.42
N SER A 558 -61.31 -25.61 7.58
CA SER A 558 -60.13 -25.95 8.42
C SER A 558 -59.28 -27.10 7.81
N THR A 559 -58.07 -27.45 8.27
CA THR A 559 -57.75 -28.03 9.60
C THR A 559 -56.25 -27.95 9.99
N MET A 560 -55.98 -28.09 11.30
CA MET A 560 -54.65 -28.23 11.91
C MET A 560 -54.27 -29.70 12.24
N SER A 561 -53.07 -29.89 12.83
CA SER A 561 -52.47 -31.08 13.46
C SER A 561 -51.52 -31.91 12.56
N ALA A 562 -50.26 -32.25 12.87
CA ALA A 562 -49.40 -32.35 14.08
C ALA A 562 -49.26 -33.75 14.72
N VAL A 563 -48.08 -34.02 15.31
CA VAL A 563 -47.57 -35.27 15.99
C VAL A 563 -47.44 -36.49 15.04
N SER A 564 -46.58 -37.52 15.17
CA SER A 564 -45.59 -38.01 16.18
C SER A 564 -44.39 -38.64 15.43
N VAL A 565 -43.12 -38.65 15.87
CA VAL A 565 -42.46 -39.38 17.00
C VAL A 565 -42.79 -40.89 17.11
N THR A 566 -41.83 -41.76 16.77
CA THR A 566 -41.58 -43.10 17.36
C THR A 566 -40.11 -43.51 17.17
N SER A 567 -39.60 -44.43 18.00
CA SER A 567 -38.18 -44.80 18.12
C SER A 567 -37.94 -46.31 18.30
N SER A 568 -36.85 -46.86 17.76
CA SER A 568 -36.27 -48.17 18.11
C SER A 568 -34.82 -48.28 17.60
N THR A 569 -33.77 -48.09 18.41
CA THR A 569 -33.09 -49.06 19.33
C THR A 569 -32.17 -50.10 18.67
N ALA A 570 -30.86 -49.80 18.73
CA ALA A 570 -29.72 -50.64 19.10
C ALA A 570 -29.58 -52.13 18.69
N SER A 571 -28.37 -52.47 18.22
CA SER A 571 -27.69 -53.76 18.48
C SER A 571 -26.18 -53.64 18.24
N ASP A 572 -25.35 -54.13 19.16
CA ASP A 572 -23.88 -54.11 19.09
C ASP A 572 -23.29 -55.25 18.23
N SER A 573 -22.06 -55.06 17.73
CA SER A 573 -21.06 -56.14 17.64
C SER A 573 -19.65 -55.60 17.32
N GLU A 574 -18.67 -55.89 18.17
CA GLU A 574 -17.25 -55.88 17.80
C GLU A 574 -16.93 -57.10 16.91
N ALA A 575 -15.86 -57.04 16.09
CA ALA A 575 -14.76 -58.02 16.13
C ALA A 575 -13.74 -57.88 14.98
N ALA A 576 -12.52 -58.36 15.28
CA ALA A 576 -11.53 -58.95 14.39
C ALA A 576 -10.82 -58.08 13.33
N ALA A 577 -9.49 -58.19 13.34
CA ALA A 577 -8.61 -57.68 12.30
C ALA A 577 -8.14 -58.81 11.37
N THR A 578 -7.75 -58.46 10.14
CA THR A 578 -6.74 -59.21 9.38
C THR A 578 -5.76 -58.21 8.76
N ALA A 579 -4.48 -58.40 9.05
CA ALA A 579 -3.40 -57.87 8.21
C ALA A 579 -2.97 -58.97 7.24
N ASP A 580 -2.58 -58.61 6.02
CA ASP A 580 -1.85 -59.49 5.12
C ASP A 580 -0.77 -58.68 4.37
N ALA A 581 0.37 -59.30 4.08
CA ALA A 581 1.56 -58.66 3.54
C ALA A 581 2.50 -59.67 2.86
N ALA A 582 2.88 -59.43 1.61
CA ALA A 582 3.78 -60.30 0.85
C ALA A 582 4.65 -59.56 -0.20
N ALA A 583 5.73 -60.24 -0.64
CA ALA A 583 6.69 -59.86 -1.69
C ALA A 583 7.54 -58.59 -1.43
N SER A 584 8.72 -58.66 -0.80
CA SER A 584 10.03 -59.18 -1.29
C SER A 584 10.71 -58.27 -2.35
N THR A 585 11.96 -57.81 -2.25
CA THR A 585 13.26 -58.44 -1.87
C THR A 585 14.30 -57.35 -1.51
N GLY A 586 15.52 -57.56 -0.99
CA GLY A 586 16.25 -58.74 -0.50
C GLY A 586 17.79 -58.50 -0.40
N LYS A 587 18.49 -59.15 0.54
CA LYS A 587 19.93 -58.99 0.95
C LYS A 587 20.24 -57.78 1.87
N GLY A 588 21.09 -57.88 2.89
CA GLY A 588 21.68 -59.07 3.54
C GLY A 588 22.95 -58.79 4.40
N LYS A 589 23.13 -59.58 5.49
CA LYS A 589 24.20 -59.53 6.54
C LYS A 589 24.08 -58.37 7.56
N GLY A 590 24.39 -58.54 8.85
CA GLY A 590 24.69 -59.77 9.62
C GLY A 590 25.51 -59.52 10.91
N LYS A 591 25.24 -60.29 11.98
CA LYS A 591 25.70 -60.15 13.40
C LYS A 591 24.99 -59.01 14.16
N GLY A 592 24.48 -59.16 15.40
CA GLY A 592 24.12 -60.39 16.15
C GLY A 592 24.74 -60.52 17.55
N ARG A 593 23.91 -60.42 18.60
CA ARG A 593 24.11 -61.08 19.91
C ARG A 593 22.85 -60.99 20.79
N ASP A 594 22.46 -62.11 21.39
CA ASP A 594 21.46 -62.15 22.47
C ASP A 594 21.95 -61.49 23.77
N ARG A 595 21.01 -60.96 24.55
CA ARG A 595 20.60 -61.64 25.80
C ARG A 595 19.28 -61.09 26.37
N SER A 596 18.47 -62.01 26.88
CA SER A 596 17.14 -61.76 27.42
C SER A 596 17.16 -61.38 28.90
N LYS A 597 16.25 -60.50 29.33
CA LYS A 597 15.11 -60.88 30.18
C LYS A 597 14.15 -59.70 30.38
N ALA A 598 12.87 -60.01 30.59
CA ALA A 598 11.85 -59.06 31.01
C ALA A 598 11.80 -58.93 32.54
N VAL A 599 11.13 -57.89 33.04
CA VAL A 599 9.90 -58.04 33.84
C VAL A 599 9.11 -56.72 33.79
N GLU A 600 7.80 -56.84 33.94
CA GLU A 600 6.76 -55.83 33.77
C GLU A 600 6.11 -55.50 35.14
N ALA A 601 5.82 -54.22 35.40
CA ALA A 601 4.90 -53.77 36.45
C ALA A 601 4.48 -52.30 36.25
N ALA A 602 3.27 -51.94 36.66
CA ALA A 602 2.64 -50.62 36.47
C ALA A 602 2.57 -49.80 37.79
N PRO A 603 2.19 -48.50 37.78
CA PRO A 603 2.30 -47.58 38.93
C PRO A 603 1.05 -47.57 39.83
N PRO A 604 1.06 -46.77 40.92
CA PRO A 604 -0.10 -45.90 41.14
C PRO A 604 0.18 -44.47 41.68
N ALA A 605 -0.78 -43.60 41.35
CA ALA A 605 -1.28 -42.36 41.96
C ALA A 605 -0.56 -41.61 43.11
N ALA A 606 -0.35 -40.31 42.85
CA ALA A 606 -0.68 -39.10 43.63
C ALA A 606 -1.09 -39.14 45.12
N ALA A 607 -0.61 -38.13 45.85
CA ALA A 607 -1.30 -37.51 47.01
C ALA A 607 -0.91 -36.02 47.13
N GLU A 608 -1.86 -35.17 47.54
CA GLU A 608 -1.63 -33.77 47.95
C GLU A 608 -1.36 -33.69 49.47
N SER A 609 -0.87 -32.54 49.96
CA SER A 609 -0.92 -32.21 51.39
C SER A 609 -1.20 -30.71 51.60
N ALA A 610 -1.95 -30.40 52.66
CA ALA A 610 -2.59 -29.11 52.86
C ALA A 610 -1.84 -28.16 53.82
N VAL A 611 -2.20 -26.88 53.75
CA VAL A 611 -1.72 -25.81 54.63
C VAL A 611 -2.44 -25.87 55.99
N ALA A 612 -1.73 -25.52 57.08
CA ALA A 612 -2.29 -25.36 58.42
C ALA A 612 -2.42 -23.86 58.79
N ASP A 613 -3.35 -23.58 59.71
CA ASP A 613 -3.79 -22.25 60.15
C ASP A 613 -3.14 -21.85 61.49
N ASP A 614 -2.93 -20.54 61.72
CA ASP A 614 -3.11 -19.90 63.04
C ASP A 614 -3.17 -18.35 62.97
N GLY A 615 -4.34 -17.79 63.31
CA GLY A 615 -4.52 -16.77 64.36
C GLY A 615 -3.74 -15.44 64.40
N GLY A 616 -4.44 -14.34 64.08
CA GLY A 616 -4.73 -13.29 65.09
C GLY A 616 -4.02 -11.91 65.05
N GLY A 617 -4.72 -10.87 65.54
CA GLY A 617 -4.07 -9.85 66.39
C GLY A 617 -3.94 -8.37 65.94
N THR A 618 -5.02 -7.72 65.50
CA THR A 618 -5.39 -6.30 65.82
C THR A 618 -4.36 -5.17 66.12
N ALA A 619 -4.64 -4.00 65.52
CA ALA A 619 -4.56 -2.61 66.09
C ALA A 619 -3.34 -1.68 65.82
N ALA A 620 -3.67 -0.53 65.19
CA ALA A 620 -3.29 0.88 65.47
C ALA A 620 -1.84 1.31 65.82
N GLY A 621 -1.42 2.47 65.28
CA GLY A 621 -0.27 3.23 65.77
C GLY A 621 0.22 4.34 64.84
N ASP A 622 0.24 5.58 65.33
CA ASP A 622 0.52 6.81 64.57
C ASP A 622 2.00 7.30 64.70
N ALA A 623 2.32 8.41 64.01
CA ALA A 623 3.37 9.41 64.34
C ALA A 623 4.90 9.16 64.08
N ALA A 624 5.37 9.76 62.99
CA ALA A 624 6.31 10.91 62.93
C ALA A 624 7.79 10.88 63.40
N ALA A 625 8.62 11.61 62.62
CA ALA A 625 9.97 12.18 62.88
C ALA A 625 11.17 11.21 63.09
N GLY A 626 12.42 11.57 62.75
CA GLY A 626 12.90 12.75 61.98
C GLY A 626 14.15 13.44 62.56
N VAL A 627 15.36 12.89 62.39
CA VAL A 627 16.62 13.51 62.86
C VAL A 627 17.80 13.34 61.88
N ALA A 628 18.54 14.43 61.70
CA ALA A 628 19.92 14.52 61.16
C ALA A 628 20.66 15.59 62.01
N PRO A 629 21.91 16.04 61.75
CA PRO A 629 22.91 15.64 60.74
C PRO A 629 24.35 15.51 61.33
N LYS A 630 25.38 15.43 60.47
CA LYS A 630 26.67 16.13 60.72
C LYS A 630 27.41 16.47 59.41
N ARG A 631 28.27 17.49 59.45
CA ARG A 631 28.93 18.13 58.28
C ARG A 631 30.46 18.19 58.43
N GLY A 632 31.17 18.19 57.31
CA GLY A 632 32.50 18.83 57.18
C GLY A 632 33.52 18.03 56.37
N ARG A 633 34.45 18.65 55.63
CA ARG A 633 34.54 20.07 55.19
C ARG A 633 35.48 20.14 53.98
N SER A 634 35.23 21.04 53.02
CA SER A 634 36.01 21.17 51.78
C SER A 634 37.26 22.06 51.90
N ARG A 635 38.22 21.87 50.99
CA ARG A 635 39.13 22.93 50.52
C ARG A 635 39.78 22.61 49.18
N THR A 636 39.72 23.55 48.26
CA THR A 636 40.45 23.58 46.98
C THR A 636 41.55 24.65 47.03
N ARG A 637 42.56 24.54 46.17
CA ARG A 637 43.40 25.68 45.77
C ARG A 637 44.01 25.45 44.38
N ALA A 638 43.90 26.43 43.49
CA ALA A 638 44.50 26.43 42.17
C ALA A 638 45.96 26.93 42.19
N LYS A 639 46.66 26.77 41.07
CA LYS A 639 47.99 27.36 40.82
C LYS A 639 48.09 27.82 39.36
N ALA A 640 48.62 29.01 39.12
CA ALA A 640 49.05 29.48 37.79
C ALA A 640 50.45 28.91 37.46
N GLY A 641 50.93 28.94 36.22
CA GLY A 641 50.31 29.40 34.97
C GLY A 641 51.27 30.26 34.15
N GLU A 642 51.24 30.10 32.83
CA GLU A 642 51.82 30.94 31.77
C GLU A 642 51.06 30.65 30.47
#